data_AF-A0A2E9Q712-F1
#
_entry.id   AF-A0A2E9Q712-F1
#
_cell.length_a   1.000
_cell.length_b   1.000
_cell.length_c   1.000
_cell.angle_alpha   90.00
_cell.angle_beta   90.00
_cell.angle_gamma   90.00
#
_symmetry.space_group_name_H-M   'P 1'
#
loop_
_entity.id
_entity.type
_entity.pdbx_description
1 polymer ?
#
loop_
_entity_poly.entity_id
_entity_poly.type
_entity_poly.pdbx_seq_one_letter_code
_entity_poly.pdbx_strand_id
1 'polypeptide(L)'
;MLVLIHGGLHSVAVWRGVVLLLILGSNCSQETARSTVEFGAGWTYSPAEFSHGRIPPLPTEAEFKPLSDGKPLISIPRTRFLLGRESRLVWFRSPELPELSFQDPVLYSPLLNQSVRIFIRTEKGLREIYRFGFPEKGRSGYSGWPNHFVTLRELAGERLYALVFSETLTVAMASPAEALELGERRVFIQRIIGKDLIRICLGFLFCFAALFSMILFLRNRSQKLLGAFALFALPSGLYVVSNRTVELQHLFLDAPIFWMYLEHISLALLPIAFGAFMWQALPPSRLVRWITVALAVYAMVAALLTASGLPLYRSLYPFFYLTLLSSIGISGVIIAQALRKNREARIILLGLSVFMLFSIYDMLGALGLVYWPFQIVTWGFLGFQASLASILYLRYTETHRKLQMYSHSLEQQVSERTASLDRTLREVRMLKEKQDGDYYLISLLMHPLRPRDLEVGPVRVAMELRQKKSFEYRNRSASIGGDVCLARELTLQGKEYVAFVNGDAMGKSMQGAGGAVVLGTTFGSAVERTRLSASESNRRPETWLRDAFKEMNRVFLSFEGSMLTTMLLGLIEQESGKVHFINCEHPYVAHLSKGESVFLPQEMTTKLGLADSSAEPAINQCQMLPGDALCIGSDGKDDLLLKDVSGKEFRNSDETMFLQFVAENQGDPSRILKSILAAGEVTDDLSLLTVFYQPE
;
A
#
# COMPACT_ATOMS: atom_id res chain seq x y z
N MET A 1 3.98 -21.75 -11.10
CA MET A 1 3.86 -23.21 -11.27
C MET A 1 4.62 -23.76 -12.49
N LEU A 2 5.09 -22.93 -13.43
CA LEU A 2 5.91 -23.35 -14.58
C LEU A 2 7.44 -23.42 -14.34
N VAL A 3 7.93 -23.09 -13.14
CA VAL A 3 9.38 -23.13 -12.81
C VAL A 3 9.76 -24.36 -11.96
N LEU A 4 8.79 -25.08 -11.40
CA LEU A 4 9.05 -26.22 -10.50
C LEU A 4 9.26 -27.56 -11.23
N ILE A 5 8.85 -27.70 -12.49
CA ILE A 5 9.04 -28.93 -13.28
C ILE A 5 10.41 -28.96 -13.99
N HIS A 6 11.10 -27.81 -14.08
CA HIS A 6 12.48 -27.74 -14.61
C HIS A 6 13.58 -27.91 -13.54
N GLY A 7 13.21 -28.05 -12.25
CA GLY A 7 14.16 -28.15 -11.13
C GLY A 7 14.95 -29.46 -11.05
N GLY A 8 14.53 -30.51 -11.77
CA GLY A 8 15.22 -31.81 -11.77
C GLY A 8 16.44 -31.88 -12.69
N LEU A 9 16.43 -31.18 -13.83
CA LEU A 9 17.56 -31.19 -14.78
C LEU A 9 18.66 -30.19 -14.41
N HIS A 10 18.31 -29.07 -13.77
CA HIS A 10 19.30 -28.09 -13.34
C HIS A 10 20.13 -28.55 -12.13
N SER A 11 19.60 -29.38 -11.23
CA SER A 11 20.38 -29.91 -10.10
C SER A 11 21.48 -30.86 -10.59
N VAL A 12 21.17 -31.70 -11.58
CA VAL A 12 22.15 -32.63 -12.18
C VAL A 12 23.22 -31.88 -12.97
N ALA A 13 22.88 -30.78 -13.65
CA ALA A 13 23.85 -29.95 -14.37
C ALA A 13 24.80 -29.18 -13.42
N VAL A 14 24.28 -28.66 -12.31
CA VAL A 14 25.10 -27.98 -11.28
C VAL A 14 26.00 -28.99 -10.56
N TRP A 15 25.48 -30.18 -10.20
CA TRP A 15 26.29 -31.25 -9.64
C TRP A 15 27.33 -31.78 -10.63
N ARG A 16 27.01 -31.87 -11.93
CA ARG A 16 27.99 -32.21 -12.97
C ARG A 16 29.06 -31.14 -13.12
N GLY A 17 28.74 -29.85 -12.99
CA GLY A 17 29.71 -28.76 -13.02
C GLY A 17 30.65 -28.75 -11.80
N VAL A 18 30.10 -29.02 -10.61
CA VAL A 18 30.88 -29.17 -9.36
C VAL A 18 31.74 -30.43 -9.39
N VAL A 19 31.22 -31.55 -9.92
CA VAL A 19 31.99 -32.79 -10.12
C VAL A 19 33.04 -32.59 -11.22
N LEU A 20 32.77 -31.85 -12.30
CA LEU A 20 33.79 -31.50 -13.30
C LEU A 20 34.90 -30.63 -12.70
N LEU A 21 34.55 -29.66 -11.85
CA LEU A 21 35.52 -28.82 -11.13
C LEU A 21 36.33 -29.62 -10.11
N LEU A 22 35.72 -30.58 -9.42
CA LEU A 22 36.42 -31.51 -8.52
C LEU A 22 37.32 -32.50 -9.29
N ILE A 23 36.89 -32.97 -10.47
CA ILE A 23 37.68 -33.87 -11.34
C ILE A 23 38.84 -33.10 -12.02
N LEU A 24 38.64 -31.84 -12.39
CA LEU A 24 39.70 -30.98 -12.90
C LEU A 24 40.72 -30.64 -11.80
N GLY A 25 40.28 -30.52 -10.55
CA GLY A 25 41.16 -30.36 -9.38
C GLY A 25 41.99 -31.60 -9.04
N SER A 26 41.45 -32.80 -9.20
CA SER A 26 42.16 -34.05 -8.87
C SER A 26 43.17 -34.50 -9.93
N ASN A 27 42.92 -34.23 -11.22
CA ASN A 27 43.84 -34.59 -12.31
C ASN A 27 45.10 -33.70 -12.40
N CYS A 28 45.20 -32.62 -11.64
CA CYS A 28 46.38 -31.73 -11.66
C CYS A 28 47.48 -32.15 -10.66
N SER A 29 47.28 -33.25 -9.91
CA SER A 29 48.11 -33.61 -8.75
C SER A 29 49.27 -34.58 -9.05
N GLN A 30 49.31 -35.24 -10.21
CA GLN A 30 50.32 -36.28 -10.50
C GLN A 30 51.60 -35.81 -11.19
N GLU A 31 51.61 -34.64 -11.85
CA GLU A 31 52.82 -34.08 -12.50
C GLU A 31 53.68 -33.19 -11.58
N THR A 32 53.16 -32.79 -10.41
CA THR A 32 53.77 -31.76 -9.54
C THR A 32 54.93 -32.23 -8.67
N ALA A 33 55.12 -33.55 -8.48
CA ALA A 33 56.13 -34.07 -7.54
C ALA A 33 57.58 -34.03 -8.05
N ARG A 34 57.83 -33.70 -9.34
CA ARG A 34 59.19 -33.68 -9.93
C ARG A 34 59.76 -32.29 -10.18
N SER A 35 59.06 -31.20 -9.81
CA SER A 35 59.39 -29.84 -10.25
C SER A 35 59.53 -28.79 -9.12
N THR A 36 59.52 -29.22 -7.85
CA THR A 36 59.78 -28.34 -6.69
C THR A 36 60.75 -29.00 -5.71
N VAL A 37 61.60 -28.20 -5.07
CA VAL A 37 62.59 -28.61 -4.07
C VAL A 37 62.38 -27.77 -2.81
N GLU A 38 62.25 -28.41 -1.65
CA GLU A 38 62.19 -27.70 -0.36
C GLU A 38 63.53 -27.00 -0.10
N PHE A 39 63.49 -25.70 0.18
CA PHE A 39 64.68 -24.87 0.42
C PHE A 39 64.68 -24.27 1.83
N GLY A 40 64.34 -25.12 2.80
CA GLY A 40 64.16 -24.74 4.20
C GLY A 40 65.29 -25.08 5.17
N ALA A 41 66.17 -26.00 4.82
CA ALA A 41 67.27 -26.43 5.68
C ALA A 41 68.54 -25.59 5.47
N GLY A 42 69.41 -25.49 6.49
CA GLY A 42 70.74 -24.89 6.34
C GLY A 42 70.81 -23.36 6.36
N TRP A 43 69.72 -22.67 6.69
CA TRP A 43 69.72 -21.22 6.86
C TRP A 43 70.43 -20.80 8.15
N THR A 44 71.08 -19.64 8.10
CA THR A 44 71.78 -19.04 9.25
C THR A 44 71.32 -17.60 9.45
N TYR A 45 71.35 -17.09 10.69
CA TYR A 45 70.86 -15.75 11.01
C TYR A 45 71.83 -14.92 11.85
N SER A 46 71.76 -13.60 11.72
CA SER A 46 72.47 -12.64 12.56
C SER A 46 71.59 -11.42 12.85
N PRO A 47 71.39 -11.03 14.13
CA PRO A 47 70.61 -9.86 14.49
C PRO A 47 71.30 -8.56 14.04
N ALA A 48 70.51 -7.62 13.48
CA ALA A 48 71.02 -6.33 13.03
C ALA A 48 70.46 -5.18 13.90
N GLU A 49 71.28 -4.15 14.12
CA GLU A 49 70.84 -2.95 14.82
C GLU A 49 70.07 -2.00 13.88
N PHE A 50 69.04 -1.36 14.42
CA PHE A 50 68.16 -0.49 13.65
C PHE A 50 68.84 0.85 13.35
N SER A 51 69.15 1.11 12.08
CA SER A 51 69.88 2.29 11.64
C SER A 51 69.02 3.26 10.83
N HIS A 52 67.94 3.79 11.42
CA HIS A 52 67.18 4.98 10.97
C HIS A 52 67.16 5.23 9.44
N GLY A 53 66.67 4.25 8.66
CA GLY A 53 66.51 4.35 7.20
C GLY A 53 67.74 4.00 6.34
N ARG A 54 68.85 3.55 6.93
CA ARG A 54 70.00 2.95 6.23
C ARG A 54 69.95 1.43 6.35
N ILE A 55 70.47 0.75 5.33
CA ILE A 55 70.64 -0.70 5.35
C ILE A 55 71.81 -0.98 6.30
N PRO A 56 71.63 -1.80 7.37
CA PRO A 56 72.74 -2.18 8.23
C PRO A 56 73.81 -2.93 7.41
N PRO A 57 75.10 -2.77 7.75
CA PRO A 57 76.17 -3.49 7.06
C PRO A 57 75.94 -5.01 7.17
N LEU A 58 76.44 -5.74 6.18
CA LEU A 58 76.39 -7.20 6.20
C LEU A 58 77.30 -7.73 7.33
N PRO A 59 76.79 -8.60 8.22
CA PRO A 59 77.58 -9.24 9.27
C PRO A 59 78.75 -10.05 8.70
N THR A 60 79.85 -10.16 9.44
CA THR A 60 80.94 -11.07 9.05
C THR A 60 80.52 -12.53 9.16
N GLU A 61 81.18 -13.44 8.44
CA GLU A 61 80.74 -14.85 8.36
C GLU A 61 80.68 -15.58 9.72
N ALA A 62 81.50 -15.15 10.69
CA ALA A 62 81.52 -15.68 12.05
C ALA A 62 80.33 -15.22 12.91
N GLU A 63 79.60 -14.18 12.50
CA GLU A 63 78.45 -13.63 13.23
C GLU A 63 77.13 -14.37 12.92
N PHE A 64 77.10 -15.17 11.85
CA PHE A 64 75.93 -15.96 11.47
C PHE A 64 75.82 -17.22 12.33
N LYS A 65 74.71 -17.36 13.05
CA LYS A 65 74.39 -18.53 13.86
C LYS A 65 73.50 -19.50 13.09
N PRO A 66 73.68 -20.83 13.24
CA PRO A 66 72.79 -21.80 12.61
C PRO A 66 71.37 -21.67 13.17
N LEU A 67 70.39 -21.76 12.26
CA LEU A 67 68.99 -21.90 12.64
C LEU A 67 68.75 -23.38 12.98
N SER A 68 68.26 -23.68 14.20
CA SER A 68 67.99 -25.07 14.59
C SER A 68 66.89 -25.67 13.72
N ASP A 69 67.14 -26.85 13.13
CA ASP A 69 66.23 -27.56 12.23
C ASP A 69 64.84 -27.83 12.85
N GLY A 70 63.91 -26.90 12.65
CA GLY A 70 62.53 -27.16 12.23
C GLY A 70 61.69 -28.23 12.95
N LYS A 71 61.91 -28.51 14.24
CA LYS A 71 60.90 -29.21 15.06
C LYS A 71 60.42 -28.29 16.17
N PRO A 72 59.09 -28.08 16.32
CA PRO A 72 58.60 -27.50 17.55
C PRO A 72 58.93 -28.49 18.68
N LEU A 73 59.90 -28.15 19.51
CA LEU A 73 59.83 -28.55 20.91
C LEU A 73 58.56 -27.88 21.44
N ILE A 74 57.42 -28.56 21.31
CA ILE A 74 56.23 -28.30 22.10
C ILE A 74 56.60 -28.69 23.53
N SER A 75 57.44 -27.87 24.15
CA SER A 75 57.26 -27.55 25.54
C SER A 75 56.30 -26.37 25.51
N ILE A 76 55.10 -26.59 26.05
CA ILE A 76 54.33 -25.47 26.58
C ILE A 76 55.21 -24.92 27.72
N PRO A 77 55.83 -23.73 27.62
CA PRO A 77 55.60 -22.80 28.73
C PRO A 77 55.62 -21.31 28.33
N ARG A 78 55.06 -20.48 29.22
CA ARG A 78 55.40 -19.06 29.41
C ARG A 78 56.87 -18.87 29.84
N THR A 79 57.83 -19.52 29.18
CA THR A 79 59.26 -19.27 29.42
C THR A 79 59.81 -18.49 28.25
N ARG A 80 60.22 -17.26 28.56
CA ARG A 80 61.04 -16.40 27.71
C ARG A 80 62.15 -17.24 27.09
N PHE A 81 62.18 -17.33 25.77
CA PHE A 81 63.43 -17.53 25.07
C PHE A 81 64.32 -16.34 25.44
N LEU A 82 65.31 -16.59 26.30
CA LEU A 82 66.43 -15.71 26.55
C LEU A 82 67.36 -15.78 25.33
N LEU A 83 66.97 -15.11 24.25
CA LEU A 83 67.96 -14.56 23.32
C LEU A 83 68.26 -13.14 23.77
N GLY A 84 69.50 -12.92 24.21
CA GLY A 84 70.04 -11.59 24.36
C GLY A 84 70.15 -10.90 22.99
N ARG A 85 69.11 -10.14 22.61
CA ARG A 85 69.14 -8.79 22.00
C ARG A 85 67.77 -8.43 21.40
N GLU A 86 67.36 -7.19 21.64
CA GLU A 86 66.07 -6.55 21.30
C GLU A 86 65.89 -6.21 19.81
N SER A 87 66.62 -6.84 18.89
CA SER A 87 66.65 -6.46 17.48
C SER A 87 65.44 -6.98 16.71
N ARG A 88 64.55 -6.08 16.29
CA ARG A 88 63.40 -6.34 15.38
C ARG A 88 63.79 -6.50 13.90
N LEU A 89 65.09 -6.41 13.60
CA LEU A 89 65.69 -6.46 12.27
C LEU A 89 66.75 -7.56 12.26
N VAL A 90 66.68 -8.49 11.30
CA VAL A 90 67.53 -9.68 11.25
C VAL A 90 68.04 -9.92 9.84
N TRP A 91 69.32 -10.28 9.71
CA TRP A 91 69.91 -10.82 8.49
C TRP A 91 69.79 -12.34 8.48
N PHE A 92 69.29 -12.89 7.38
CA PHE A 92 69.29 -14.31 7.08
C PHE A 92 70.23 -14.59 5.91
N ARG A 93 70.91 -15.74 5.97
CA ARG A 93 71.79 -16.23 4.91
C ARG A 93 71.38 -17.65 4.55
N SER A 94 71.15 -17.88 3.25
CA SER A 94 70.77 -19.18 2.70
C SER A 94 71.98 -20.12 2.57
N PRO A 95 71.75 -21.45 2.46
CA PRO A 95 72.73 -22.34 1.84
C PRO A 95 72.97 -21.95 0.37
N GLU A 96 74.00 -22.52 -0.25
CA GLU A 96 74.27 -22.32 -1.68
C GLU A 96 73.10 -22.81 -2.52
N LEU A 97 72.73 -22.02 -3.52
CA LEU A 97 71.64 -22.37 -4.42
C LEU A 97 72.03 -23.60 -5.24
N PRO A 98 71.18 -24.65 -5.27
CA PRO A 98 71.44 -25.85 -6.06
C PRO A 98 71.44 -25.51 -7.56
N GLU A 99 71.96 -26.41 -8.41
CA GLU A 99 71.85 -26.23 -9.87
C GLU A 99 70.38 -26.14 -10.29
N LEU A 100 70.00 -24.96 -10.81
CA LEU A 100 68.62 -24.63 -11.17
C LEU A 100 68.35 -25.10 -12.61
N SER A 101 67.82 -26.32 -12.79
CA SER A 101 67.44 -26.89 -14.10
C SER A 101 66.08 -26.39 -14.63
N PHE A 102 65.49 -25.37 -13.99
CA PHE A 102 64.17 -24.83 -14.33
C PHE A 102 64.24 -23.74 -15.41
N GLN A 103 63.18 -23.59 -16.22
CA GLN A 103 63.10 -22.54 -17.25
C GLN A 103 62.89 -21.13 -16.66
N ASP A 104 62.06 -21.01 -15.61
CA ASP A 104 61.88 -19.78 -14.82
C ASP A 104 61.96 -20.14 -13.32
N PRO A 105 63.19 -20.28 -12.77
CA PRO A 105 63.38 -20.64 -11.37
C PRO A 105 62.95 -19.50 -10.47
N VAL A 106 62.01 -19.79 -9.57
CA VAL A 106 61.58 -18.87 -8.53
C VAL A 106 61.74 -19.49 -7.16
N LEU A 107 62.11 -18.64 -6.20
CA LEU A 107 61.95 -18.92 -4.79
C LEU A 107 60.57 -18.42 -4.38
N TYR A 108 59.69 -19.36 -4.04
CA TYR A 108 58.33 -19.12 -3.62
C TYR A 108 58.24 -19.05 -2.11
N SER A 109 57.56 -18.02 -1.60
CA SER A 109 57.17 -17.92 -0.20
C SER A 109 55.66 -17.64 -0.11
N PRO A 110 54.86 -18.56 0.47
CA PRO A 110 53.42 -18.51 0.37
C PRO A 110 52.79 -17.32 1.09
N LEU A 111 53.40 -16.77 2.15
CA LEU A 111 52.92 -15.58 2.88
C LEU A 111 54.02 -15.05 3.84
N LEU A 112 54.53 -13.83 3.64
CA LEU A 112 55.41 -13.16 4.63
C LEU A 112 54.69 -11.96 5.25
N ASN A 113 54.45 -12.01 6.57
CA ASN A 113 53.91 -10.89 7.36
C ASN A 113 54.97 -9.83 7.69
N GLN A 114 55.97 -9.66 6.83
CA GLN A 114 57.21 -8.95 7.13
C GLN A 114 57.68 -8.14 5.91
N SER A 115 58.48 -7.12 6.17
CA SER A 115 59.20 -6.42 5.09
C SER A 115 60.56 -7.09 4.89
N VAL A 116 60.90 -7.35 3.63
CA VAL A 116 62.05 -8.18 3.26
C VAL A 116 62.79 -7.55 2.09
N ARG A 117 64.12 -7.54 2.16
CA ARG A 117 65.01 -7.23 1.04
C ARG A 117 66.02 -8.35 0.87
N ILE A 118 66.18 -8.84 -0.34
CA ILE A 118 67.08 -9.96 -0.65
C ILE A 118 68.22 -9.47 -1.53
N PHE A 119 69.43 -9.86 -1.16
CA PHE A 119 70.68 -9.44 -1.78
C PHE A 119 71.55 -10.64 -2.14
N ILE A 120 72.45 -10.43 -3.09
CA ILE A 120 73.54 -11.34 -3.48
C ILE A 120 74.86 -10.60 -3.36
N ARG A 121 75.92 -11.31 -2.96
CA ARG A 121 77.26 -10.76 -2.85
C ARG A 121 77.94 -10.79 -4.23
N THR A 122 78.35 -9.63 -4.73
CA THR A 122 79.11 -9.49 -5.99
C THR A 122 80.47 -8.87 -5.69
N GLU A 123 81.41 -8.94 -6.65
CA GLU A 123 82.75 -8.32 -6.53
C GLU A 123 82.70 -6.81 -6.23
N LYS A 124 81.59 -6.12 -6.57
CA LYS A 124 81.37 -4.68 -6.35
C LYS A 124 80.51 -4.36 -5.11
N GLY A 125 80.18 -5.35 -4.28
CA GLY A 125 79.33 -5.21 -3.09
C GLY A 125 78.01 -5.99 -3.18
N LEU A 126 77.01 -5.60 -2.39
CA LEU A 126 75.69 -6.26 -2.37
C LEU A 126 74.80 -5.77 -3.52
N ARG A 127 74.31 -6.70 -4.34
CA ARG A 127 73.31 -6.45 -5.37
C ARG A 127 71.94 -6.89 -4.87
N GLU A 128 70.96 -6.00 -4.89
CA GLU A 128 69.57 -6.34 -4.55
C GLU A 128 68.89 -7.09 -5.70
N ILE A 129 68.18 -8.17 -5.36
CA ILE A 129 67.42 -8.99 -6.30
C ILE A 129 65.90 -8.94 -6.06
N TYR A 130 65.49 -8.61 -4.83
CA TYR A 130 64.09 -8.55 -4.46
C TYR A 130 63.87 -7.56 -3.31
N ARG A 131 62.75 -6.85 -3.36
CA ARG A 131 62.32 -5.93 -2.32
C ARG A 131 60.83 -6.01 -2.13
N PHE A 132 60.44 -6.13 -0.87
CA PHE A 132 59.06 -5.97 -0.43
C PHE A 132 59.03 -5.14 0.85
N GLY A 133 58.43 -3.95 0.77
CA GLY A 133 58.47 -2.96 1.84
C GLY A 133 59.88 -2.41 2.11
N PHE A 134 60.06 -1.81 3.29
CA PHE A 134 61.30 -1.15 3.70
C PHE A 134 61.70 -1.59 5.13
N PRO A 135 62.39 -2.72 5.30
CA PRO A 135 62.74 -3.23 6.63
C PRO A 135 63.54 -2.22 7.48
N GLU A 136 64.36 -1.38 6.85
CA GLU A 136 65.12 -0.30 7.48
C GLU A 136 64.26 0.83 8.08
N LYS A 137 62.98 0.94 7.67
CA LYS A 137 62.01 1.90 8.20
C LYS A 137 61.15 1.31 9.33
N GLY A 138 61.41 0.06 9.69
CA GLY A 138 60.72 -0.65 10.75
C GLY A 138 59.21 -0.72 10.49
N ARG A 139 58.41 -0.31 11.49
CA ARG A 139 56.94 -0.37 11.42
C ARG A 139 56.35 0.37 10.22
N SER A 140 56.96 1.50 9.85
CA SER A 140 56.50 2.33 8.74
C SER A 140 56.85 1.78 7.36
N GLY A 141 57.71 0.75 7.30
CA GLY A 141 58.10 0.07 6.07
C GLY A 141 57.26 -1.15 5.72
N TYR A 142 56.21 -1.44 6.51
CA TYR A 142 55.30 -2.56 6.27
C TYR A 142 54.40 -2.30 5.05
N SER A 143 54.19 -3.29 4.19
CA SER A 143 53.47 -3.13 2.92
C SER A 143 52.42 -4.22 2.64
N GLY A 144 51.95 -4.91 3.69
CA GLY A 144 50.95 -6.00 3.58
C GLY A 144 51.57 -7.39 3.66
N TRP A 145 50.80 -8.41 3.28
CA TRP A 145 51.17 -9.84 3.36
C TRP A 145 50.90 -10.62 2.06
N PRO A 146 51.44 -10.22 0.89
CA PRO A 146 51.28 -11.03 -0.31
C PRO A 146 52.13 -12.30 -0.25
N ASN A 147 51.90 -13.19 -1.21
CA ASN A 147 52.87 -14.20 -1.59
C ASN A 147 54.04 -13.55 -2.34
N HIS A 148 55.22 -14.16 -2.25
CA HIS A 148 56.44 -13.62 -2.85
C HIS A 148 57.02 -14.59 -3.89
N PHE A 149 57.26 -14.05 -5.09
CA PHE A 149 58.00 -14.72 -6.16
C PHE A 149 59.32 -14.01 -6.40
N VAL A 150 60.42 -14.64 -5.99
CA VAL A 150 61.78 -14.10 -6.18
C VAL A 150 62.41 -14.82 -7.36
N THR A 151 62.70 -14.11 -8.44
CA THR A 151 63.33 -14.69 -9.64
C THR A 151 64.80 -15.00 -9.39
N LEU A 152 65.24 -16.22 -9.72
CA LEU A 152 66.59 -16.73 -9.45
C LEU A 152 67.41 -17.03 -10.73
N ARG A 153 67.07 -16.41 -11.85
CA ARG A 153 67.72 -16.66 -13.16
C ARG A 153 69.21 -16.35 -13.09
N GLU A 154 70.05 -17.32 -13.50
CA GLU A 154 71.53 -17.22 -13.57
C GLU A 154 72.24 -17.04 -12.21
N LEU A 155 71.64 -17.54 -11.11
CA LEU A 155 72.17 -17.40 -9.74
C LEU A 155 72.57 -18.74 -9.08
N ALA A 156 72.82 -19.79 -9.87
CA ALA A 156 73.23 -21.09 -9.34
C ALA A 156 74.60 -21.00 -8.63
N GLY A 157 74.73 -21.61 -7.44
CA GLY A 157 75.94 -21.56 -6.62
C GLY A 157 76.12 -20.29 -5.77
N GLU A 158 75.29 -19.26 -5.94
CA GLU A 158 75.32 -18.05 -5.12
C GLU A 158 74.58 -18.25 -3.79
N ARG A 159 74.88 -17.39 -2.80
CA ARG A 159 74.18 -17.32 -1.50
C ARG A 159 73.26 -16.12 -1.43
N LEU A 160 72.05 -16.33 -0.93
CA LEU A 160 71.05 -15.28 -0.70
C LEU A 160 71.21 -14.70 0.70
N TYR A 161 71.20 -13.37 0.78
CA TYR A 161 71.20 -12.63 2.04
C TYR A 161 69.90 -11.83 2.15
N ALA A 162 69.02 -12.20 3.09
CA ALA A 162 67.73 -11.55 3.29
C ALA A 162 67.74 -10.69 4.55
N LEU A 163 67.48 -9.40 4.41
CA LEU A 163 67.22 -8.48 5.52
C LEU A 163 65.72 -8.43 5.80
N VAL A 164 65.32 -8.80 7.00
CA VAL A 164 63.92 -9.00 7.39
C VAL A 164 63.60 -8.18 8.63
N PHE A 165 62.49 -7.44 8.60
CA PHE A 165 61.95 -6.74 9.76
C PHE A 165 60.62 -7.35 10.21
N SER A 166 60.52 -7.64 11.53
CA SER A 166 59.33 -8.18 12.18
C SER A 166 59.01 -7.44 13.48
N GLU A 167 57.73 -7.10 13.71
CA GLU A 167 57.31 -6.45 14.95
C GLU A 167 57.29 -7.38 16.17
N THR A 168 57.11 -8.68 15.96
CA THR A 168 57.05 -9.72 17.00
C THR A 168 58.24 -10.67 16.86
N LEU A 169 59.00 -10.84 17.95
CA LEU A 169 60.20 -11.70 18.01
C LEU A 169 59.89 -13.18 17.72
N THR A 170 58.69 -13.65 18.03
CA THR A 170 58.23 -15.02 17.75
C THR A 170 57.98 -15.29 16.26
N VAL A 171 57.66 -14.25 15.47
CA VAL A 171 57.42 -14.38 14.02
C VAL A 171 58.72 -14.18 13.23
N ALA A 172 59.75 -13.60 13.83
CA ALA A 172 61.10 -13.59 13.24
C ALA A 172 61.77 -15.00 13.25
N MET A 173 61.27 -15.94 14.06
CA MET A 173 61.82 -17.29 14.19
C MET A 173 60.94 -18.40 13.59
N ALA A 174 59.69 -18.11 13.24
CA ALA A 174 58.98 -18.89 12.23
C ALA A 174 59.60 -18.50 10.88
N SER A 175 60.70 -19.17 10.57
CA SER A 175 61.60 -18.81 9.49
C SER A 175 60.86 -18.66 8.16
N PRO A 176 61.25 -17.71 7.28
CA PRO A 176 61.00 -17.86 5.85
C PRO A 176 61.29 -19.30 5.41
N ALA A 177 62.33 -19.93 5.97
CA ALA A 177 62.78 -21.26 5.63
C ALA A 177 61.76 -22.40 5.84
N GLU A 178 60.76 -22.32 6.73
CA GLU A 178 59.80 -23.46 6.87
C GLU A 178 58.81 -23.55 5.70
N ALA A 179 58.73 -22.55 4.84
CA ALA A 179 57.79 -22.50 3.71
C ALA A 179 58.44 -22.03 2.39
N LEU A 180 59.78 -21.97 2.31
CA LEU A 180 60.49 -21.60 1.09
C LEU A 180 60.64 -22.82 0.18
N GLU A 181 60.03 -22.73 -1.00
CA GLU A 181 60.12 -23.75 -2.03
C GLU A 181 60.82 -23.17 -3.27
N LEU A 182 61.76 -23.92 -3.83
CA LEU A 182 62.37 -23.64 -5.13
C LEU A 182 61.63 -24.42 -6.20
N GLY A 183 61.33 -23.80 -7.33
CA GLY A 183 60.73 -24.53 -8.45
C GLY A 183 60.36 -23.63 -9.62
N GLU A 184 59.61 -24.19 -10.56
CA GLU A 184 59.11 -23.46 -11.72
C GLU A 184 57.90 -22.59 -11.36
N ARG A 185 57.92 -21.30 -11.74
CA ARG A 185 56.83 -20.35 -11.47
C ARG A 185 55.45 -20.89 -11.84
N ARG A 186 55.33 -21.56 -12.99
CA ARG A 186 54.07 -22.13 -13.50
C ARG A 186 53.44 -23.11 -12.51
N VAL A 187 54.24 -23.94 -11.86
CA VAL A 187 53.78 -24.98 -10.92
C VAL A 187 53.16 -24.33 -9.68
N PHE A 188 53.80 -23.29 -9.15
CA PHE A 188 53.28 -22.54 -8.01
C PHE A 188 51.98 -21.81 -8.35
N ILE A 189 51.89 -21.16 -9.51
CA ILE A 189 50.65 -20.51 -9.97
C ILE A 189 49.52 -21.53 -10.12
N GLN A 190 49.78 -22.70 -10.72
CA GLN A 190 48.78 -23.78 -10.84
C GLN A 190 48.32 -24.28 -9.48
N ARG A 191 49.24 -24.44 -8.52
CA ARG A 191 48.92 -24.84 -7.14
C ARG A 191 48.03 -23.81 -6.44
N ILE A 192 48.35 -22.52 -6.56
CA ILE A 192 47.56 -21.41 -6.00
C ILE A 192 46.14 -21.42 -6.60
N ILE A 193 46.02 -21.52 -7.92
CA ILE A 193 44.72 -21.57 -8.60
C ILE A 193 43.91 -22.77 -8.10
N GLY A 194 44.49 -23.98 -8.09
CA GLY A 194 43.79 -25.19 -7.65
C GLY A 194 43.31 -25.11 -6.19
N LYS A 195 44.11 -24.52 -5.30
CA LYS A 195 43.79 -24.34 -3.88
C LYS A 195 42.65 -23.34 -3.64
N ASP A 196 42.68 -22.19 -4.32
CA ASP A 196 41.84 -21.05 -3.97
C ASP A 196 40.62 -20.83 -4.87
N LEU A 197 40.58 -21.43 -6.07
CA LEU A 197 39.53 -21.18 -7.07
C LEU A 197 38.12 -21.37 -6.52
N ILE A 198 37.87 -22.48 -5.80
CA ILE A 198 36.54 -22.78 -5.24
C ILE A 198 36.12 -21.70 -4.23
N ARG A 199 37.06 -21.16 -3.44
CA ARG A 199 36.76 -20.13 -2.43
C ARG A 199 36.39 -18.81 -3.09
N ILE A 200 37.11 -18.41 -4.13
CA ILE A 200 36.78 -17.20 -4.89
C ILE A 200 35.41 -17.33 -5.55
N CYS A 201 35.11 -18.49 -6.16
CA CYS A 201 33.80 -18.77 -6.71
C CYS A 201 32.68 -18.66 -5.66
N LEU A 202 32.88 -19.20 -4.46
CA LEU A 202 31.93 -19.08 -3.35
C LEU A 202 31.80 -17.63 -2.85
N GLY A 203 32.89 -16.89 -2.77
CA GLY A 203 32.86 -15.46 -2.43
C GLY A 203 32.05 -14.64 -3.44
N PHE A 204 32.24 -14.90 -4.74
CA PHE A 204 31.43 -14.29 -5.80
C PHE A 204 29.95 -14.68 -5.69
N LEU A 205 29.65 -15.95 -5.41
CA LEU A 205 28.28 -16.42 -5.20
C LEU A 205 27.58 -15.66 -4.04
N PHE A 206 28.29 -15.43 -2.94
CA PHE A 206 27.74 -14.67 -1.81
C PHE A 206 27.52 -13.20 -2.16
N CYS A 207 28.46 -12.56 -2.86
CA CYS A 207 28.30 -11.20 -3.37
C CYS A 207 27.11 -11.08 -4.34
N PHE A 208 26.94 -12.06 -5.23
CA PHE A 208 25.80 -12.12 -6.15
C PHE A 208 24.47 -12.29 -5.40
N ALA A 209 24.42 -13.22 -4.43
CA ALA A 209 23.23 -13.40 -3.58
C ALA A 209 22.88 -12.12 -2.82
N ALA A 210 23.89 -11.39 -2.35
CA ALA A 210 23.70 -10.10 -1.67
C ALA A 210 23.13 -9.04 -2.61
N LEU A 211 23.71 -8.88 -3.81
CA LEU A 211 23.24 -7.94 -4.83
C LEU A 211 21.80 -8.24 -5.25
N PHE A 212 21.51 -9.51 -5.53
CA PHE A 212 20.16 -9.96 -5.88
C PHE A 212 19.15 -9.65 -4.78
N SER A 213 19.48 -9.99 -3.53
CA SER A 213 18.61 -9.70 -2.39
C SER A 213 18.44 -8.21 -2.13
N MET A 214 19.48 -7.40 -2.38
CA MET A 214 19.40 -5.93 -2.31
C MET A 214 18.44 -5.36 -3.36
N ILE A 215 18.50 -5.84 -4.61
CA ILE A 215 17.57 -5.43 -5.67
C ILE A 215 16.12 -5.74 -5.28
N LEU A 216 15.88 -6.94 -4.75
CA LEU A 216 14.55 -7.32 -4.26
C LEU A 216 14.08 -6.46 -3.10
N PHE A 217 14.97 -6.10 -2.18
CA PHE A 217 14.66 -5.17 -1.08
C PHE A 217 14.34 -3.77 -1.58
N LEU A 218 15.08 -3.24 -2.57
CA LEU A 218 14.82 -1.92 -3.14
C LEU A 218 13.44 -1.86 -3.81
N ARG A 219 13.02 -2.95 -4.47
CA ARG A 219 11.67 -3.08 -5.06
C ARG A 219 10.59 -3.25 -4.00
N ASN A 220 10.85 -4.03 -2.96
CA ASN A 220 9.90 -4.37 -1.89
C ASN A 220 10.40 -3.90 -0.51
N ARG A 221 10.40 -2.58 -0.29
CA ARG A 221 10.92 -1.94 0.94
C ARG A 221 10.23 -2.39 2.24
N SER A 222 9.02 -2.94 2.15
CA SER A 222 8.30 -3.51 3.28
C SER A 222 8.98 -4.75 3.85
N GLN A 223 9.71 -5.51 3.03
CA GLN A 223 10.39 -6.74 3.43
C GLN A 223 11.82 -6.47 3.91
N LYS A 224 11.93 -5.89 5.12
CA LYS A 224 13.21 -5.52 5.74
C LYS A 224 14.20 -6.69 5.91
N LEU A 225 13.70 -7.94 5.96
CA LEU A 225 14.52 -9.14 6.08
C LEU A 225 15.42 -9.37 4.86
N LEU A 226 14.96 -9.03 3.64
CA LEU A 226 15.77 -9.10 2.42
C LEU A 226 16.97 -8.16 2.48
N GLY A 227 16.74 -6.91 2.89
CA GLY A 227 17.82 -5.93 3.06
C GLY A 227 18.84 -6.37 4.12
N ALA A 228 18.36 -6.95 5.22
CA ALA A 228 19.26 -7.47 6.26
C ALA A 228 20.08 -8.69 5.80
N PHE A 229 19.52 -9.57 4.97
CA PHE A 229 20.26 -10.67 4.36
C PHE A 229 21.33 -10.15 3.40
N ALA A 230 21.00 -9.18 2.54
CA ALA A 230 21.97 -8.56 1.65
C ALA A 230 23.14 -7.92 2.42
N LEU A 231 22.83 -7.22 3.53
CA LEU A 231 23.83 -6.59 4.40
C LEU A 231 24.76 -7.61 5.05
N PHE A 232 24.30 -8.84 5.31
CA PHE A 232 25.13 -9.94 5.84
C PHE A 232 25.93 -10.63 4.73
N ALA A 233 25.27 -10.91 3.60
CA ALA A 233 25.86 -11.70 2.53
C ALA A 233 27.02 -10.97 1.83
N LEU A 234 26.93 -9.65 1.66
CA LEU A 234 27.97 -8.89 0.97
C LEU A 234 29.31 -8.89 1.73
N PRO A 235 29.40 -8.51 3.02
CA PRO A 235 30.63 -8.63 3.79
C PRO A 235 31.14 -10.07 3.88
N SER A 236 30.27 -11.09 3.91
CA SER A 236 30.70 -12.49 3.92
C SER A 236 31.42 -12.89 2.62
N GLY A 237 30.92 -12.45 1.47
CA GLY A 237 31.53 -12.72 0.16
C GLY A 237 32.85 -11.97 -0.01
N LEU A 238 32.86 -10.68 0.35
CA LEU A 238 34.07 -9.86 0.33
C LEU A 238 35.15 -10.43 1.26
N TYR A 239 34.80 -10.83 2.48
CA TYR A 239 35.72 -11.47 3.42
C TYR A 239 36.37 -12.72 2.81
N VAL A 240 35.57 -13.64 2.24
CA VAL A 240 36.08 -14.88 1.64
C VAL A 240 37.09 -14.62 0.52
N VAL A 241 36.87 -13.59 -0.31
CA VAL A 241 37.80 -13.23 -1.39
C VAL A 241 39.04 -12.53 -0.85
N SER A 242 38.87 -11.60 0.09
CA SER A 242 39.96 -10.76 0.63
C SER A 242 40.84 -11.43 1.69
N ASN A 243 40.45 -12.62 2.16
CA ASN A 243 41.09 -13.29 3.28
C ASN A 243 42.56 -13.57 2.99
N ARG A 244 43.45 -13.24 3.93
CA ARG A 244 44.90 -13.49 3.84
C ARG A 244 45.32 -14.90 3.41
N THR A 245 44.53 -15.94 3.67
CA THR A 245 44.86 -17.32 3.29
C THR A 245 44.59 -17.63 1.81
N VAL A 246 43.95 -16.70 1.09
CA VAL A 246 43.70 -16.74 -0.35
C VAL A 246 44.83 -15.97 -1.04
N GLU A 247 45.76 -16.71 -1.65
CA GLU A 247 46.93 -16.18 -2.33
C GLU A 247 46.56 -15.70 -3.75
N LEU A 248 45.55 -16.33 -4.35
CA LEU A 248 45.09 -16.05 -5.71
C LEU A 248 44.63 -14.59 -5.93
N GLN A 249 44.20 -13.88 -4.87
CA GLN A 249 43.77 -12.47 -4.96
C GLN A 249 44.89 -11.53 -5.45
N HIS A 250 46.15 -11.80 -5.08
CA HIS A 250 47.30 -10.98 -5.46
C HIS A 250 47.70 -11.18 -6.93
N LEU A 251 47.34 -12.33 -7.52
CA LEU A 251 47.51 -12.56 -8.95
C LEU A 251 46.49 -11.78 -9.79
N PHE A 252 45.30 -11.48 -9.24
CA PHE A 252 44.27 -10.67 -9.91
C PHE A 252 44.55 -9.17 -9.81
N LEU A 253 44.90 -8.71 -8.60
CA LEU A 253 45.22 -7.31 -8.34
C LEU A 253 46.36 -7.23 -7.33
N ASP A 254 47.52 -6.75 -7.78
CA ASP A 254 48.70 -6.55 -6.95
C ASP A 254 48.56 -5.29 -6.08
N ALA A 255 47.67 -5.37 -5.08
CA ALA A 255 47.42 -4.31 -4.11
C ALA A 255 47.26 -4.88 -2.69
N PRO A 256 48.35 -5.31 -2.02
CA PRO A 256 48.25 -6.03 -0.74
C PRO A 256 47.59 -5.23 0.39
N ILE A 257 47.81 -3.91 0.42
CA ILE A 257 47.20 -3.00 1.39
C ILE A 257 45.68 -2.91 1.18
N PHE A 258 45.21 -2.87 -0.07
CA PHE A 258 43.78 -2.84 -0.39
C PHE A 258 43.07 -4.10 0.12
N TRP A 259 43.63 -5.27 -0.18
CA TRP A 259 43.09 -6.55 0.29
C TRP A 259 43.06 -6.66 1.82
N MET A 260 44.12 -6.19 2.49
CA MET A 260 44.15 -6.07 3.94
C MET A 260 42.98 -5.22 4.46
N TYR A 261 42.77 -4.00 3.97
CA TYR A 261 41.67 -3.16 4.43
C TYR A 261 40.30 -3.80 4.14
N LEU A 262 40.15 -4.42 2.96
CA LEU A 262 38.92 -5.10 2.57
C LEU A 262 38.60 -6.27 3.51
N GLU A 263 39.59 -7.07 3.90
CA GLU A 263 39.44 -8.16 4.89
C GLU A 263 38.92 -7.61 6.22
N HIS A 264 39.56 -6.57 6.75
CA HIS A 264 39.26 -6.03 8.08
C HIS A 264 37.91 -5.31 8.12
N ILE A 265 37.56 -4.55 7.08
CA ILE A 265 36.25 -3.90 6.96
C ILE A 265 35.15 -4.96 6.87
N SER A 266 35.35 -5.98 6.03
CA SER A 266 34.37 -7.07 5.87
C SER A 266 34.16 -7.82 7.19
N LEU A 267 35.24 -8.11 7.91
CA LEU A 267 35.19 -8.75 9.21
C LEU A 267 34.47 -7.87 10.24
N ALA A 268 34.73 -6.56 10.26
CA ALA A 268 34.05 -5.63 11.18
C ALA A 268 32.54 -5.51 10.91
N LEU A 269 32.11 -5.59 9.65
CA LEU A 269 30.70 -5.49 9.27
C LEU A 269 29.90 -6.78 9.56
N LEU A 270 30.54 -7.95 9.52
CA LEU A 270 29.87 -9.25 9.68
C LEU A 270 29.03 -9.37 10.97
N PRO A 271 29.56 -9.07 12.18
CA PRO A 271 28.79 -9.15 13.42
C PRO A 271 27.61 -8.17 13.46
N ILE A 272 27.79 -6.97 12.91
CA ILE A 272 26.75 -5.93 12.82
C ILE A 272 25.63 -6.41 11.90
N ALA A 273 26.00 -6.91 10.73
CA ALA A 273 25.05 -7.40 9.75
C ALA A 273 24.30 -8.65 10.24
N PHE A 274 25.00 -9.55 10.93
CA PHE A 274 24.39 -10.71 11.59
C PHE A 274 23.39 -10.28 12.67
N GLY A 275 23.76 -9.32 13.53
CA GLY A 275 22.85 -8.74 14.52
C GLY A 275 21.62 -8.08 13.89
N ALA A 276 21.82 -7.32 12.80
CA ALA A 276 20.74 -6.69 12.04
C ALA A 276 19.79 -7.71 11.42
N PHE A 277 20.31 -8.82 10.88
CA PHE A 277 19.48 -9.92 10.39
C PHE A 277 18.71 -10.57 11.54
N MET A 278 19.36 -10.88 12.67
CA MET A 278 18.70 -11.47 13.84
C MET A 278 17.60 -10.58 14.42
N TRP A 279 17.79 -9.26 14.40
CA TRP A 279 16.76 -8.31 14.80
C TRP A 279 15.50 -8.43 13.93
N GLN A 280 15.62 -8.68 12.62
CA GLN A 280 14.46 -8.85 11.73
C GLN A 280 13.90 -10.29 11.70
N ALA A 281 14.75 -11.28 11.90
CA ALA A 281 14.40 -12.69 11.81
C ALA A 281 13.75 -13.21 13.10
N LEU A 282 14.24 -12.80 14.27
CA LEU A 282 13.72 -13.28 15.55
C LEU A 282 12.57 -12.39 16.06
N PRO A 283 11.72 -12.91 16.97
CA PRO A 283 10.76 -12.08 17.68
C PRO A 283 11.44 -10.89 18.38
N PRO A 284 10.72 -9.76 18.58
CA PRO A 284 11.31 -8.53 19.11
C PRO A 284 12.03 -8.76 20.43
N SER A 285 13.35 -8.62 20.41
CA SER A 285 14.20 -8.79 21.59
C SER A 285 15.06 -7.55 21.80
N ARG A 286 14.98 -6.96 23.01
CA ARG A 286 15.75 -5.77 23.37
C ARG A 286 17.25 -6.04 23.33
N LEU A 287 17.67 -7.24 23.75
CA LEU A 287 19.07 -7.65 23.82
C LEU A 287 19.74 -7.66 22.44
N VAL A 288 19.15 -8.29 21.43
CA VAL A 288 19.71 -8.33 20.06
C VAL A 288 19.81 -6.92 19.47
N ARG A 289 18.79 -6.06 19.71
CA ARG A 289 18.82 -4.66 19.27
C ARG A 289 19.97 -3.89 19.90
N TRP A 290 20.12 -3.93 21.22
CA TRP A 290 21.18 -3.20 21.92
C TRP A 290 22.57 -3.68 21.54
N ILE A 291 22.76 -5.00 21.42
CA ILE A 291 24.03 -5.58 20.96
C ILE A 291 24.38 -5.07 19.55
N THR A 292 23.42 -5.12 18.61
CA THR A 292 23.64 -4.70 17.23
C THR A 292 23.99 -3.21 17.15
N VAL A 293 23.27 -2.37 17.89
CA VAL A 293 23.53 -0.92 17.95
C VAL A 293 24.89 -0.63 18.59
N ALA A 294 25.24 -1.31 19.69
CA ALA A 294 26.53 -1.13 20.35
C ALA A 294 27.70 -1.49 19.41
N LEU A 295 27.59 -2.59 18.66
CA LEU A 295 28.59 -2.98 17.66
C LEU A 295 28.69 -1.94 16.52
N ALA A 296 27.56 -1.44 16.03
CA ALA A 296 27.54 -0.43 14.97
C ALA A 296 28.15 0.91 15.41
N VAL A 297 27.81 1.36 16.62
CA VAL A 297 28.39 2.57 17.22
C VAL A 297 29.90 2.38 17.43
N TYR A 298 30.32 1.23 17.94
CA TYR A 298 31.75 0.95 18.10
C TYR A 298 32.48 0.98 16.76
N ALA A 299 31.95 0.31 15.72
CA ALA A 299 32.60 0.29 14.41
C ALA A 299 32.69 1.69 13.79
N MET A 300 31.68 2.54 13.99
CA MET A 300 31.70 3.94 13.56
C MET A 300 32.78 4.75 14.30
N VAL A 301 32.87 4.61 15.62
CA VAL A 301 33.92 5.26 16.43
C VAL A 301 35.31 4.76 16.01
N ALA A 302 35.48 3.45 15.82
CA ALA A 302 36.73 2.86 15.36
C ALA A 302 37.15 3.37 13.98
N ALA A 303 36.20 3.56 13.06
CA ALA A 303 36.47 4.15 11.75
C ALA A 303 36.93 5.61 11.86
N LEU A 304 36.27 6.42 12.69
CA LEU A 304 36.66 7.82 12.94
C LEU A 304 38.04 7.94 13.59
N LEU A 305 38.34 7.09 14.57
CA LEU A 305 39.65 7.04 15.23
C LEU A 305 40.76 6.61 14.27
N THR A 306 40.46 5.66 13.37
CA THR A 306 41.41 5.24 12.35
C THR A 306 41.67 6.39 11.35
N ALA A 307 40.63 7.14 10.97
CA ALA A 307 40.76 8.32 10.13
C ALA A 307 41.57 9.46 10.78
N SER A 308 41.57 9.57 12.12
CA SER A 308 42.39 10.53 12.86
C SER A 308 43.85 10.08 13.08
N GLY A 309 44.27 8.96 12.50
CA GLY A 309 45.66 8.49 12.51
C GLY A 309 45.99 7.43 13.57
N LEU A 310 44.99 6.91 14.32
CA LEU A 310 45.23 5.77 15.20
C LEU A 310 45.43 4.49 14.36
N PRO A 311 46.48 3.68 14.67
CA PRO A 311 46.72 2.44 13.95
C PRO A 311 45.54 1.45 14.11
N LEU A 312 45.06 0.92 12.99
CA LEU A 312 43.90 0.03 12.90
C LEU A 312 43.96 -1.15 13.90
N TYR A 313 45.13 -1.75 14.12
CA TYR A 313 45.30 -2.92 15.00
C TYR A 313 44.93 -2.63 16.47
N ARG A 314 45.11 -1.40 16.97
CA ARG A 314 44.76 -1.04 18.36
C ARG A 314 43.24 -0.98 18.56
N SER A 315 42.51 -0.54 17.54
CA SER A 315 41.04 -0.48 17.54
C SER A 315 40.42 -1.87 17.31
N LEU A 316 41.15 -2.78 16.67
CA LEU A 316 40.65 -4.12 16.34
C LEU A 316 40.58 -5.07 17.55
N TYR A 317 41.59 -5.10 18.44
CA TYR A 317 41.58 -6.05 19.56
C TYR A 317 40.35 -5.92 20.49
N PRO A 318 39.97 -4.71 20.98
CA PRO A 318 38.78 -4.57 21.80
C PRO A 318 37.49 -4.90 21.03
N PHE A 319 37.45 -4.60 19.72
CA PHE A 319 36.34 -4.98 18.85
C PHE A 319 36.14 -6.49 18.78
N PHE A 320 37.22 -7.27 18.69
CA PHE A 320 37.14 -8.74 18.65
C PHE A 320 36.59 -9.32 19.95
N TYR A 321 37.01 -8.81 21.12
CA TYR A 321 36.45 -9.22 22.41
C TYR A 321 34.96 -8.87 22.53
N LEU A 322 34.57 -7.67 22.10
CA LEU A 322 33.16 -7.25 22.08
C LEU A 322 32.33 -8.12 21.13
N THR A 323 32.88 -8.43 19.96
CA THR A 323 32.27 -9.31 18.96
C THR A 323 32.06 -10.72 19.51
N LEU A 324 33.05 -11.28 20.21
CA LEU A 324 32.93 -12.59 20.85
C LEU A 324 31.80 -12.61 21.88
N LEU A 325 31.77 -11.63 22.79
CA LEU A 325 30.72 -11.52 23.81
C LEU A 325 29.33 -11.34 23.18
N SER A 326 29.24 -10.50 22.15
CA SER A 326 28.00 -10.26 21.41
C SER A 326 27.49 -11.53 20.72
N SER A 327 28.39 -12.33 20.15
CA SER A 327 28.06 -13.58 19.46
C SER A 327 27.53 -14.63 20.44
N ILE A 328 28.10 -14.72 21.65
CA ILE A 328 27.58 -15.56 22.74
C ILE A 328 26.17 -15.10 23.14
N GLY A 329 25.96 -13.79 23.32
CA GLY A 329 24.67 -13.22 23.68
C GLY A 329 23.58 -13.50 22.64
N ILE A 330 23.85 -13.26 21.36
CA ILE A 330 22.92 -13.54 20.25
C ILE A 330 22.64 -15.05 20.14
N SER A 331 23.67 -15.88 20.26
CA SER A 331 23.52 -17.34 20.24
C SER A 331 22.64 -17.84 21.38
N GLY A 332 22.77 -17.28 22.59
CA GLY A 332 21.90 -17.59 23.72
C GLY A 332 20.42 -17.27 23.43
N VAL A 333 20.13 -16.15 22.76
CA VAL A 333 18.76 -15.81 22.33
C VAL A 333 18.25 -16.80 21.28
N ILE A 334 19.07 -17.16 20.30
CA ILE A 334 18.71 -18.14 19.25
C ILE A 334 18.35 -19.49 19.89
N ILE A 335 19.19 -19.98 20.81
CA ILE A 335 18.96 -21.24 21.53
C ILE A 335 17.66 -21.16 22.34
N ALA A 336 17.46 -20.09 23.11
CA ALA A 336 16.23 -19.91 23.90
C ALA A 336 14.97 -19.92 23.02
N GLN A 337 15.02 -19.29 21.84
CA GLN A 337 13.89 -19.29 20.90
C GLN A 337 13.70 -20.63 20.19
N ALA A 338 14.78 -21.35 19.89
CA ALA A 338 14.72 -22.68 19.29
C ALA A 338 14.07 -23.71 20.25
N LEU A 339 14.36 -23.59 21.55
CA LEU A 339 13.73 -24.37 22.62
C LEU A 339 12.23 -24.07 22.76
N ARG A 340 11.81 -22.83 22.52
CA ARG A 340 10.39 -22.40 22.48
C ARG A 340 9.63 -22.85 21.21
N LYS A 341 10.09 -23.90 20.54
CA LYS A 341 9.51 -24.49 19.31
C LYS A 341 9.40 -23.51 18.10
N ASN A 342 10.17 -22.43 18.05
CA ASN A 342 10.21 -21.57 16.87
C ASN A 342 10.98 -22.27 15.73
N ARG A 343 10.27 -22.57 14.62
CA ARG A 343 10.84 -23.24 13.45
C ARG A 343 11.95 -22.43 12.78
N GLU A 344 11.79 -21.11 12.66
CA GLU A 344 12.82 -20.24 12.05
C GLU A 344 14.10 -20.24 12.89
N ALA A 345 13.98 -20.13 14.22
CA ALA A 345 15.13 -20.15 15.13
C ALA A 345 15.90 -21.49 15.08
N ARG A 346 15.24 -22.62 14.84
CA ARG A 346 15.89 -23.93 14.69
C ARG A 346 16.71 -24.02 13.41
N ILE A 347 16.22 -23.45 12.30
CA ILE A 347 16.94 -23.39 11.02
C ILE A 347 18.19 -22.51 11.17
N ILE A 348 18.06 -21.36 11.84
CA ILE A 348 19.19 -20.48 12.17
C ILE A 348 20.22 -21.25 13.01
N LEU A 349 19.76 -21.89 14.09
CA LEU A 349 20.62 -22.63 15.01
C LEU A 349 21.40 -23.73 14.29
N LEU A 350 20.75 -24.52 13.42
CA LEU A 350 21.41 -25.55 12.63
C LEU A 350 22.53 -24.98 11.76
N GLY A 351 22.25 -23.91 11.01
CA GLY A 351 23.26 -23.25 10.17
C GLY A 351 24.41 -22.66 11.00
N LEU A 352 24.09 -22.04 12.13
CA LEU A 352 25.08 -21.46 13.04
C LEU A 352 25.97 -22.54 13.67
N SER A 353 25.41 -23.70 14.04
CA SER A 353 26.17 -24.84 14.56
C SER A 353 27.16 -25.39 13.54
N VAL A 354 26.76 -25.52 12.27
CA VAL A 354 27.66 -25.94 11.18
C VAL A 354 28.77 -24.90 10.97
N PHE A 355 28.43 -23.62 10.97
CA PHE A 355 29.41 -22.54 10.86
C PHE A 355 30.42 -22.54 12.03
N MET A 356 29.93 -22.70 13.26
CA MET A 356 30.77 -22.74 14.46
C MET A 356 31.68 -23.97 14.46
N LEU A 357 31.22 -25.13 14.00
CA LEU A 357 32.05 -26.33 13.90
C LEU A 357 33.28 -26.10 13.01
N PHE A 358 33.08 -25.55 11.81
CA PHE A 358 34.18 -25.25 10.90
C PHE A 358 35.07 -24.11 11.40
N SER A 359 34.48 -23.09 12.04
CA SER A 359 35.23 -21.98 12.65
C SER A 359 36.12 -22.46 13.79
N ILE A 360 35.65 -23.39 14.63
CA ILE A 360 36.43 -23.98 15.72
C ILE A 360 37.59 -24.81 15.17
N TYR A 361 37.37 -25.61 14.12
CA TYR A 361 38.45 -26.36 13.47
C TYR A 361 39.56 -25.43 12.94
N ASP A 362 39.19 -24.36 12.22
CA ASP A 362 40.17 -23.39 11.73
C ASP A 362 40.87 -22.64 12.87
N MET A 363 40.17 -22.35 13.97
CA MET A 363 40.78 -21.74 15.15
C MET A 363 41.79 -22.69 15.82
N LEU A 364 41.47 -23.98 15.94
CA LEU A 364 42.39 -24.99 16.48
C LEU A 364 43.61 -25.18 15.57
N GLY A 365 43.40 -25.13 14.25
CA GLY A 365 44.48 -25.13 13.25
C GLY A 365 45.38 -23.91 13.38
N ALA A 366 44.81 -22.72 13.51
CA ALA A 366 45.56 -21.47 13.71
C ALA A 366 46.34 -21.45 15.04
N LEU A 367 45.90 -22.20 16.06
CA LEU A 367 46.63 -22.41 17.32
C LEU A 367 47.71 -23.51 17.22
N GLY A 368 47.81 -24.21 16.08
CA GLY A 368 48.78 -25.29 15.86
C GLY A 368 48.43 -26.61 16.53
N LEU A 369 47.18 -26.80 16.99
CA LEU A 369 46.74 -28.01 17.70
C LEU A 369 46.31 -29.13 16.75
N VAL A 370 45.97 -28.80 15.50
CA VAL A 370 45.43 -29.73 14.50
C VAL A 370 46.10 -29.48 13.15
N TYR A 371 46.24 -30.53 12.34
CA TYR A 371 46.70 -30.42 10.96
C TYR A 371 45.78 -29.47 10.17
N TRP A 372 46.36 -28.39 9.65
CA TRP A 372 45.63 -27.28 9.04
C TRP A 372 46.23 -26.91 7.67
N PRO A 373 45.94 -27.71 6.62
CA PRO A 373 46.48 -27.47 5.29
C PRO A 373 45.78 -26.30 4.58
N PHE A 374 44.51 -26.06 4.91
CA PHE A 374 43.69 -25.03 4.29
C PHE A 374 42.50 -24.65 5.18
N GLN A 375 42.12 -23.37 5.17
CA GLN A 375 40.95 -22.84 5.88
C GLN A 375 39.60 -23.41 5.36
N ILE A 376 38.75 -23.95 6.23
CA ILE A 376 37.47 -24.57 5.84
C ILE A 376 36.22 -23.75 6.21
N VAL A 377 36.35 -22.63 6.93
CA VAL A 377 35.24 -21.77 7.36
C VAL A 377 34.34 -21.31 6.22
N THR A 378 34.88 -21.20 5.00
CA THR A 378 34.11 -20.85 3.79
C THR A 378 32.93 -21.79 3.55
N TRP A 379 33.10 -23.08 3.84
CA TRP A 379 32.01 -24.08 3.78
C TRP A 379 30.98 -23.87 4.89
N GLY A 380 31.42 -23.41 6.07
CA GLY A 380 30.53 -22.97 7.13
C GLY A 380 29.70 -21.75 6.75
N PHE A 381 30.32 -20.75 6.11
CA PHE A 381 29.60 -19.59 5.57
C PHE A 381 28.54 -20.03 4.54
N LEU A 382 28.86 -20.97 3.66
CA LEU A 382 27.89 -21.51 2.70
C LEU A 382 26.68 -22.14 3.40
N GLY A 383 26.92 -23.04 4.35
CA GLY A 383 25.86 -23.70 5.12
C GLY A 383 25.01 -22.71 5.90
N PHE A 384 25.63 -21.68 6.47
CA PHE A 384 24.92 -20.63 7.19
C PHE A 384 24.09 -19.74 6.26
N GLN A 385 24.66 -19.29 5.15
CA GLN A 385 23.95 -18.53 4.12
C GLN A 385 22.74 -19.28 3.58
N ALA A 386 22.86 -20.59 3.35
CA ALA A 386 21.75 -21.44 2.94
C ALA A 386 20.63 -21.51 4.00
N SER A 387 21.00 -21.55 5.30
CA SER A 387 20.02 -21.51 6.39
C SER A 387 19.27 -20.18 6.44
N LEU A 388 19.97 -19.05 6.28
CA LEU A 388 19.34 -17.72 6.25
C LEU A 388 18.45 -17.55 5.01
N ALA A 389 18.91 -18.02 3.84
CA ALA A 389 18.12 -18.01 2.61
C ALA A 389 16.85 -18.88 2.71
N SER A 390 16.92 -20.00 3.42
CA SER A 390 15.75 -20.86 3.68
C SER A 390 14.65 -20.13 4.46
N ILE A 391 15.03 -19.25 5.39
CA ILE A 391 14.06 -18.44 6.16
C ILE A 391 13.39 -17.41 5.25
N LEU A 392 14.14 -16.77 4.35
CA LEU A 392 13.57 -15.87 3.35
C LEU A 392 12.51 -16.59 2.52
N TYR A 393 12.82 -17.80 2.07
CA TYR A 393 11.91 -18.63 1.29
C TYR A 393 10.64 -19.02 2.08
N LEU A 394 10.78 -19.43 3.34
CA LEU A 394 9.66 -19.77 4.21
C LEU A 394 8.72 -18.58 4.44
N ARG A 395 9.26 -17.38 4.72
CA ARG A 395 8.42 -16.18 4.88
C ARG A 395 7.77 -15.74 3.59
N TYR A 396 8.48 -15.85 2.47
CA TYR A 396 7.93 -15.53 1.16
C TYR A 396 6.72 -16.42 0.84
N THR A 397 6.87 -17.73 1.03
CA THR A 397 5.77 -18.70 0.79
C THR A 397 4.58 -18.48 1.72
N GLU A 398 4.81 -18.21 3.01
CA GLU A 398 3.71 -17.91 3.95
C GLU A 398 2.96 -16.63 3.56
N THR A 399 3.68 -15.58 3.20
CA THR A 399 3.10 -14.31 2.75
C THR A 399 2.29 -14.50 1.47
N HIS A 400 2.81 -15.26 0.51
CA HIS A 400 2.10 -15.57 -0.73
C HIS A 400 0.82 -16.38 -0.47
N ARG A 401 0.86 -17.36 0.44
CA ARG A 401 -0.33 -18.13 0.83
C ARG A 401 -1.41 -17.24 1.47
N LYS A 402 -1.02 -16.32 2.35
CA LYS A 402 -1.95 -15.34 2.96
C LYS A 402 -2.61 -14.45 1.91
N LEU A 403 -1.83 -13.98 0.94
CA LEU A 403 -2.33 -13.17 -0.16
C LEU A 403 -3.37 -13.93 -1.01
N GLN A 404 -3.10 -15.19 -1.35
CA GLN A 404 -4.06 -16.04 -2.07
C GLN A 404 -5.35 -16.26 -1.28
N MET A 405 -5.24 -16.56 0.03
CA MET A 405 -6.42 -16.72 0.89
C MET A 405 -7.26 -15.43 0.96
N TYR A 406 -6.62 -14.26 1.08
CA TYR A 406 -7.35 -12.99 1.07
C TYR A 406 -8.00 -12.69 -0.27
N SER A 407 -7.32 -12.97 -1.40
CA SER A 407 -7.91 -12.80 -2.73
C SER A 407 -9.19 -13.63 -2.86
N HIS A 408 -9.13 -14.91 -2.50
CA HIS A 408 -10.29 -15.81 -2.58
C HIS A 408 -11.43 -15.37 -1.64
N SER A 409 -11.10 -14.96 -0.41
CA SER A 409 -12.10 -14.45 0.54
C SER A 409 -12.76 -13.16 0.06
N LEU A 410 -12.02 -12.27 -0.60
CA LEU A 410 -12.57 -11.03 -1.16
C LEU A 410 -13.51 -11.31 -2.34
N GLU A 411 -13.13 -12.23 -3.23
CA GLU A 411 -14.00 -12.66 -4.34
C GLU A 411 -15.33 -13.22 -3.82
N GLN A 412 -15.29 -14.03 -2.77
CA GLN A 412 -16.51 -14.55 -2.13
C GLN A 412 -17.38 -13.42 -1.56
N GLN A 413 -16.79 -12.46 -0.83
CA GLN A 413 -17.54 -11.33 -0.26
C GLN A 413 -18.18 -10.44 -1.34
N VAL A 414 -17.48 -10.19 -2.45
CA VAL A 414 -18.02 -9.41 -3.58
C VAL A 414 -19.21 -10.14 -4.21
N SER A 415 -19.09 -11.46 -4.41
CA SER A 415 -20.18 -12.28 -4.96
C SER A 415 -21.42 -12.24 -4.07
N GLU A 416 -21.26 -12.44 -2.76
CA GLU A 416 -22.35 -12.40 -1.77
C GLU A 416 -23.05 -11.03 -1.72
N ARG A 417 -22.28 -9.95 -1.71
CA ARG A 417 -22.82 -8.58 -1.71
C ARG A 417 -23.57 -8.26 -3.00
N THR A 418 -23.04 -8.68 -4.14
CA THR A 418 -23.69 -8.48 -5.44
C THR A 418 -25.00 -9.25 -5.51
N ALA A 419 -25.02 -10.51 -5.08
CA ALA A 419 -26.23 -11.32 -5.04
C ALA A 419 -27.30 -10.75 -4.08
N SER A 420 -26.88 -10.21 -2.93
CA SER A 420 -27.78 -9.53 -1.99
C SER A 420 -28.39 -8.26 -2.62
N LEU A 421 -27.56 -7.45 -3.28
CA LEU A 421 -28.01 -6.22 -3.93
C LEU A 421 -29.01 -6.52 -5.04
N ASP A 422 -28.75 -7.54 -5.86
CA ASP A 422 -29.66 -7.98 -6.92
C ASP A 422 -31.01 -8.48 -6.40
N ARG A 423 -31.05 -9.07 -5.19
CA ARG A 423 -32.31 -9.45 -4.54
C ARG A 423 -33.10 -8.23 -4.10
N THR A 424 -32.46 -7.29 -3.41
CA THR A 424 -33.10 -6.05 -2.94
C THR A 424 -33.58 -5.19 -4.12
N LEU A 425 -32.80 -5.07 -5.19
CA LEU A 425 -33.21 -4.34 -6.39
C LEU A 425 -34.42 -4.97 -7.08
N ARG A 426 -34.49 -6.30 -7.14
CA ARG A 426 -35.67 -7.00 -7.66
C ARG A 426 -36.90 -6.76 -6.79
N GLU A 427 -36.75 -6.82 -5.48
CA GLU A 427 -37.84 -6.57 -4.53
C GLU A 427 -38.38 -5.14 -4.66
N VAL A 428 -37.50 -4.13 -4.69
CA VAL A 428 -37.90 -2.73 -4.90
C VAL A 428 -38.61 -2.53 -6.24
N ARG A 429 -38.13 -3.16 -7.32
CA ARG A 429 -38.80 -3.08 -8.63
C ARG A 429 -40.19 -3.69 -8.60
N MET A 430 -40.36 -4.87 -7.99
CA MET A 430 -41.67 -5.50 -7.86
C MET A 430 -42.64 -4.66 -7.02
N LEU A 431 -42.16 -4.09 -5.91
CA LEU A 431 -42.98 -3.19 -5.08
C LEU A 431 -43.40 -1.92 -5.84
N LYS A 432 -42.48 -1.34 -6.61
CA LYS A 432 -42.78 -0.18 -7.46
C LYS A 432 -43.81 -0.52 -8.53
N GLU A 433 -43.66 -1.65 -9.22
CA GLU A 433 -44.63 -2.07 -10.26
C GLU A 433 -46.02 -2.28 -9.67
N LYS A 434 -46.11 -2.87 -8.47
CA LYS A 434 -47.38 -3.01 -7.76
C LYS A 434 -47.98 -1.66 -7.41
N GLN A 435 -47.18 -0.75 -6.86
CA GLN A 435 -47.61 0.60 -6.50
C GLN A 435 -48.09 1.41 -7.72
N ASP A 436 -47.35 1.36 -8.83
CA ASP A 436 -47.73 2.05 -10.08
C ASP A 436 -49.02 1.43 -10.67
N GLY A 437 -49.23 0.12 -10.49
CA GLY A 437 -50.49 -0.56 -10.81
C GLY A 437 -51.67 -0.07 -9.98
N ASP A 438 -51.49 0.10 -8.66
CA ASP A 438 -52.52 0.63 -7.76
C ASP A 438 -52.85 2.10 -8.09
N TYR A 439 -51.84 2.93 -8.38
CA TYR A 439 -52.03 4.30 -8.85
C TYR A 439 -52.80 4.36 -10.17
N TYR A 440 -52.48 3.47 -11.11
CA TYR A 440 -53.19 3.39 -12.38
C TYR A 440 -54.68 3.10 -12.17
N LEU A 441 -55.02 2.18 -11.28
CA LEU A 441 -56.42 1.84 -11.00
C LEU A 441 -57.20 3.03 -10.42
N ILE A 442 -56.60 3.80 -9.52
CA ILE A 442 -57.24 5.03 -8.97
C ILE A 442 -57.41 6.09 -10.07
N SER A 443 -56.43 6.24 -10.96
CA SER A 443 -56.55 7.19 -12.08
C SER A 443 -57.76 6.89 -13.00
N LEU A 444 -58.16 5.61 -13.10
CA LEU A 444 -59.38 5.21 -13.83
C LEU A 444 -60.64 5.65 -13.09
N LEU A 445 -60.66 5.62 -11.75
CA LEU A 445 -61.78 6.12 -10.94
C LEU A 445 -61.90 7.65 -11.00
N MET A 446 -60.79 8.37 -11.19
CA MET A 446 -60.80 9.82 -11.40
C MET A 446 -61.21 10.22 -12.83
N HIS A 447 -61.13 9.32 -13.82
CA HIS A 447 -61.42 9.65 -15.22
C HIS A 447 -62.82 10.27 -15.45
N PRO A 448 -63.92 9.76 -14.85
CA PRO A 448 -65.24 10.37 -14.99
C PRO A 448 -65.34 11.78 -14.38
N LEU A 449 -64.47 12.07 -13.41
CA LEU A 449 -64.39 13.33 -12.66
C LEU A 449 -63.40 14.34 -13.29
N ARG A 450 -62.87 14.06 -14.48
CA ARG A 450 -62.03 15.02 -15.19
C ARG A 450 -62.82 16.30 -15.51
N PRO A 451 -62.17 17.47 -15.42
CA PRO A 451 -62.80 18.74 -15.76
C PRO A 451 -63.28 18.70 -17.21
N ARG A 452 -64.47 19.24 -17.42
CA ARG A 452 -65.08 19.41 -18.73
C ARG A 452 -65.81 20.73 -18.74
N ASP A 453 -65.37 21.65 -19.60
CA ASP A 453 -66.01 22.95 -19.77
C ASP A 453 -67.51 22.77 -19.99
N LEU A 454 -68.29 23.66 -19.38
CA LEU A 454 -69.73 23.66 -19.42
C LEU A 454 -70.22 25.02 -19.92
N GLU A 455 -70.92 25.03 -21.05
CA GLU A 455 -71.52 26.23 -21.65
C GLU A 455 -73.03 26.03 -21.70
N VAL A 456 -73.77 26.79 -20.89
CA VAL A 456 -75.24 26.70 -20.81
C VAL A 456 -75.82 28.11 -20.70
N GLY A 457 -76.54 28.51 -21.75
CA GLY A 457 -77.14 29.84 -21.85
C GLY A 457 -76.09 30.95 -21.66
N PRO A 458 -76.31 31.90 -20.74
CA PRO A 458 -75.41 33.01 -20.50
C PRO A 458 -74.22 32.69 -19.58
N VAL A 459 -74.07 31.43 -19.13
CA VAL A 459 -73.03 31.00 -18.20
C VAL A 459 -72.07 30.03 -18.88
N ARG A 460 -70.77 30.33 -18.79
CA ARG A 460 -69.68 29.44 -19.23
C ARG A 460 -68.76 29.14 -18.06
N VAL A 461 -68.55 27.86 -17.76
CA VAL A 461 -67.59 27.40 -16.75
C VAL A 461 -66.43 26.72 -17.46
N ALA A 462 -65.27 27.37 -17.47
CA ALA A 462 -64.02 26.81 -18.02
C ALA A 462 -63.18 26.22 -16.88
N MET A 463 -62.55 25.07 -17.11
CA MET A 463 -61.80 24.35 -16.08
C MET A 463 -60.49 23.76 -16.59
N GLU A 464 -59.46 23.79 -15.76
CA GLU A 464 -58.16 23.21 -16.02
C GLU A 464 -57.64 22.50 -14.76
N LEU A 465 -57.04 21.33 -14.92
CA LEU A 465 -56.56 20.51 -13.80
C LEU A 465 -55.22 19.87 -14.12
N ARG A 466 -54.24 20.10 -13.26
CA ARG A 466 -52.90 19.52 -13.33
C ARG A 466 -52.56 18.83 -12.02
N GLN A 467 -52.50 17.50 -12.06
CA GLN A 467 -52.04 16.70 -10.94
C GLN A 467 -50.51 16.53 -10.99
N LYS A 468 -49.83 16.73 -9.86
CA LYS A 468 -48.38 16.68 -9.73
C LYS A 468 -47.82 15.28 -9.94
N LYS A 469 -48.48 14.24 -9.43
CA LYS A 469 -48.00 12.86 -9.56
C LYS A 469 -48.36 12.29 -10.92
N SER A 470 -47.42 12.35 -11.86
CA SER A 470 -47.46 11.63 -13.13
C SER A 470 -46.66 10.33 -13.08
N PHE A 471 -47.16 9.27 -13.69
CA PHE A 471 -46.48 7.98 -13.80
C PHE A 471 -46.86 7.27 -15.11
N GLU A 472 -46.06 6.29 -15.49
CA GLU A 472 -46.31 5.45 -16.66
C GLU A 472 -46.48 4.02 -16.20
N TYR A 473 -47.60 3.41 -16.58
CA TYR A 473 -47.89 2.02 -16.29
C TYR A 473 -48.31 1.30 -17.57
N ARG A 474 -47.54 0.30 -17.98
CA ARG A 474 -47.79 -0.49 -19.21
C ARG A 474 -48.02 0.38 -20.45
N ASN A 475 -47.12 1.34 -20.70
CA ASN A 475 -47.16 2.30 -21.81
C ASN A 475 -48.38 3.24 -21.80
N ARG A 476 -49.00 3.43 -20.63
CA ARG A 476 -50.08 4.41 -20.44
C ARG A 476 -49.62 5.43 -19.42
N SER A 477 -49.59 6.68 -19.85
CA SER A 477 -49.33 7.81 -18.95
C SER A 477 -50.62 8.15 -18.20
N ALA A 478 -50.52 8.27 -16.88
CA ALA A 478 -51.61 8.67 -16.01
C ALA A 478 -51.11 9.63 -14.93
N SER A 479 -52.05 10.35 -14.32
CA SER A 479 -51.78 11.27 -13.23
C SER A 479 -52.84 11.13 -12.14
N ILE A 480 -52.44 11.32 -10.90
CA ILE A 480 -53.31 11.26 -9.71
C ILE A 480 -52.97 12.41 -8.76
N GLY A 481 -53.96 12.90 -8.02
CA GLY A 481 -53.76 13.91 -6.98
C GLY A 481 -55.07 14.38 -6.35
N GLY A 482 -54.97 15.34 -5.43
CA GLY A 482 -56.02 15.78 -4.51
C GLY A 482 -57.06 16.74 -5.10
N ASP A 483 -56.71 17.40 -6.20
CA ASP A 483 -57.53 18.47 -6.74
C ASP A 483 -58.72 17.97 -7.58
N VAL A 484 -59.87 18.65 -7.45
CA VAL A 484 -61.11 18.38 -8.19
C VAL A 484 -61.71 19.69 -8.72
N CYS A 485 -62.17 19.66 -9.97
CA CYS A 485 -62.94 20.73 -10.60
C CYS A 485 -64.11 20.12 -11.37
N LEU A 486 -65.35 20.47 -10.98
CA LEU A 486 -66.56 19.96 -11.62
C LEU A 486 -67.62 21.05 -11.73
N ALA A 487 -68.39 21.01 -12.81
CA ALA A 487 -69.59 21.82 -13.00
C ALA A 487 -70.75 20.98 -13.58
N ARG A 488 -71.98 21.30 -13.16
CA ARG A 488 -73.21 20.63 -13.60
C ARG A 488 -74.39 21.61 -13.59
N GLU A 489 -75.26 21.47 -14.58
CA GLU A 489 -76.56 22.16 -14.61
C GLU A 489 -77.56 21.51 -13.65
N LEU A 490 -78.43 22.32 -13.03
CA LEU A 490 -79.57 21.86 -12.25
C LEU A 490 -80.65 22.95 -12.18
N THR A 491 -81.90 22.53 -11.98
CA THR A 491 -83.04 23.45 -11.86
C THR A 491 -83.48 23.54 -10.40
N LEU A 492 -83.61 24.76 -9.87
CA LEU A 492 -84.16 25.04 -8.53
C LEU A 492 -85.32 26.03 -8.64
N GLN A 493 -86.46 25.68 -8.07
CA GLN A 493 -87.69 26.50 -8.07
C GLN A 493 -88.11 26.95 -9.47
N GLY A 494 -87.90 26.10 -10.48
CA GLY A 494 -88.19 26.40 -11.89
C GLY A 494 -87.21 27.35 -12.57
N LYS A 495 -86.10 27.70 -11.92
CA LYS A 495 -85.02 28.53 -12.47
C LYS A 495 -83.79 27.67 -12.75
N GLU A 496 -83.08 28.00 -13.82
CA GLU A 496 -81.89 27.27 -14.25
C GLU A 496 -80.64 27.77 -13.54
N TYR A 497 -79.87 26.84 -12.97
CA TYR A 497 -78.62 27.09 -12.26
C TYR A 497 -77.47 26.26 -12.81
N VAL A 498 -76.26 26.76 -12.63
CA VAL A 498 -75.03 25.98 -12.77
C VAL A 498 -74.40 25.82 -11.39
N ALA A 499 -74.28 24.58 -10.93
CA ALA A 499 -73.52 24.22 -9.75
C ALA A 499 -72.07 23.93 -10.13
N PHE A 500 -71.14 24.45 -9.34
CA PHE A 500 -69.71 24.23 -9.54
C PHE A 500 -69.01 23.94 -8.21
N VAL A 501 -67.97 23.14 -8.28
CA VAL A 501 -67.11 22.81 -7.16
C VAL A 501 -65.65 22.82 -7.59
N ASN A 502 -64.82 23.50 -6.81
CA ASN A 502 -63.38 23.37 -6.83
C ASN A 502 -62.94 22.91 -5.44
N GLY A 503 -62.10 21.88 -5.33
CA GLY A 503 -61.62 21.44 -4.03
C GLY A 503 -60.25 20.80 -4.10
N ASP A 504 -59.59 20.78 -2.95
CA ASP A 504 -58.28 20.17 -2.73
C ASP A 504 -58.36 19.23 -1.51
N ALA A 505 -58.21 17.94 -1.78
CA ALA A 505 -58.23 16.91 -0.77
C ALA A 505 -56.85 16.71 -0.14
N MET A 506 -56.82 16.72 1.20
CA MET A 506 -55.62 16.55 2.00
C MET A 506 -54.87 15.26 1.66
N GLY A 507 -53.57 15.43 1.40
CA GLY A 507 -52.63 14.33 1.17
C GLY A 507 -52.11 14.32 -0.26
N LYS A 508 -50.96 13.68 -0.48
CA LYS A 508 -50.31 13.64 -1.80
C LYS A 508 -50.52 12.31 -2.49
N SER A 509 -50.65 12.34 -3.83
CA SER A 509 -50.83 11.14 -4.66
C SER A 509 -52.07 10.32 -4.30
N MET A 510 -51.95 9.18 -3.62
CA MET A 510 -53.05 8.22 -3.42
C MET A 510 -54.11 8.70 -2.42
N GLN A 511 -53.69 9.30 -1.30
CA GLN A 511 -54.63 9.80 -0.28
C GLN A 511 -55.45 10.97 -0.83
N GLY A 512 -54.79 11.95 -1.45
CA GLY A 512 -55.45 13.06 -2.14
C GLY A 512 -56.39 12.55 -3.23
N ALA A 513 -55.94 11.64 -4.10
CA ALA A 513 -56.80 11.07 -5.14
C ALA A 513 -58.02 10.33 -4.59
N GLY A 514 -57.90 9.66 -3.45
CA GLY A 514 -59.02 9.06 -2.74
C GLY A 514 -60.05 10.11 -2.31
N GLY A 515 -59.60 11.22 -1.71
CA GLY A 515 -60.48 12.32 -1.30
C GLY A 515 -61.12 13.06 -2.47
N ALA A 516 -60.37 13.24 -3.55
CA ALA A 516 -60.87 13.79 -4.80
C ALA A 516 -62.03 12.95 -5.38
N VAL A 517 -61.89 11.62 -5.37
CA VAL A 517 -62.96 10.70 -5.82
C VAL A 517 -64.19 10.81 -4.92
N VAL A 518 -64.00 10.87 -3.60
CA VAL A 518 -65.12 11.01 -2.64
C VAL A 518 -65.84 12.35 -2.83
N LEU A 519 -65.10 13.45 -2.96
CA LEU A 519 -65.70 14.77 -3.18
C LEU A 519 -66.48 14.82 -4.51
N GLY A 520 -65.87 14.38 -5.60
CA GLY A 520 -66.50 14.44 -6.91
C GLY A 520 -67.74 13.56 -7.02
N THR A 521 -67.74 12.40 -6.36
CA THR A 521 -68.91 11.49 -6.35
C THR A 521 -70.04 11.99 -5.46
N THR A 522 -69.73 12.55 -4.29
CA THR A 522 -70.74 13.15 -3.40
C THR A 522 -71.38 14.39 -4.01
N PHE A 523 -70.59 15.27 -4.63
CA PHE A 523 -71.11 16.40 -5.43
C PHE A 523 -72.01 15.93 -6.58
N GLY A 524 -71.54 14.95 -7.38
CA GLY A 524 -72.32 14.39 -8.47
C GLY A 524 -73.65 13.77 -8.01
N SER A 525 -73.63 13.04 -6.89
CA SER A 525 -74.83 12.47 -6.25
C SER A 525 -75.83 13.54 -5.81
N ALA A 526 -75.35 14.62 -5.19
CA ALA A 526 -76.20 15.74 -4.77
C ALA A 526 -76.94 16.36 -5.95
N VAL A 527 -76.23 16.61 -7.06
CA VAL A 527 -76.81 17.19 -8.28
C VAL A 527 -77.81 16.23 -8.96
N GLU A 528 -77.44 14.97 -9.16
CA GLU A 528 -78.33 13.99 -9.81
C GLU A 528 -79.61 13.75 -9.01
N ARG A 529 -79.52 13.75 -7.68
CA ARG A 529 -80.70 13.66 -6.82
C ARG A 529 -81.65 14.85 -7.01
N THR A 530 -81.12 16.05 -7.20
CA THR A 530 -81.92 17.25 -7.48
C THR A 530 -82.64 17.16 -8.81
N ARG A 531 -82.00 16.57 -9.83
CA ARG A 531 -82.62 16.35 -11.15
C ARG A 531 -83.75 15.32 -11.11
N LEU A 532 -83.61 14.29 -10.29
CA LEU A 532 -84.55 13.17 -10.23
C LEU A 532 -85.74 13.40 -9.29
N SER A 533 -85.62 14.29 -8.30
CA SER A 533 -86.65 14.51 -7.28
C SER A 533 -87.28 15.91 -7.36
N ALA A 534 -88.60 15.94 -7.50
CA ALA A 534 -89.39 17.17 -7.47
C ALA A 534 -89.32 17.92 -6.11
N SER A 535 -89.09 17.20 -5.00
CA SER A 535 -88.94 17.84 -3.68
C SER A 535 -87.61 18.57 -3.55
N GLU A 536 -86.55 18.02 -4.16
CA GLU A 536 -85.20 18.58 -4.10
C GLU A 536 -85.07 19.78 -5.03
N SER A 537 -85.63 19.69 -6.24
CA SER A 537 -85.67 20.81 -7.19
C SER A 537 -86.53 21.98 -6.72
N ASN A 538 -87.41 21.83 -5.73
CA ASN A 538 -88.20 22.94 -5.19
C ASN A 538 -87.52 23.69 -4.03
N ARG A 539 -86.29 23.31 -3.65
CA ARG A 539 -85.53 23.97 -2.58
C ARG A 539 -84.99 25.33 -3.03
N ARG A 540 -84.84 26.25 -2.07
CA ARG A 540 -84.15 27.53 -2.32
C ARG A 540 -82.64 27.31 -2.53
N PRO A 541 -81.95 28.13 -3.35
CA PRO A 541 -80.52 27.97 -3.62
C PRO A 541 -79.64 27.91 -2.35
N GLU A 542 -79.91 28.76 -1.36
CA GLU A 542 -79.18 28.81 -0.10
C GLU A 542 -79.40 27.55 0.73
N THR A 543 -80.61 26.99 0.69
CA THR A 543 -80.94 25.74 1.37
C THR A 543 -80.26 24.56 0.69
N TRP A 544 -80.27 24.52 -0.65
CA TRP A 544 -79.60 23.47 -1.41
C TRP A 544 -78.09 23.44 -1.13
N LEU A 545 -77.42 24.60 -1.18
CA LEU A 545 -75.98 24.71 -0.89
C LEU A 545 -75.64 24.21 0.51
N ARG A 546 -76.45 24.60 1.50
CA ARG A 546 -76.30 24.20 2.90
C ARG A 546 -76.44 22.69 3.09
N ASP A 547 -77.44 22.10 2.46
CA ASP A 547 -77.69 20.66 2.57
C ASP A 547 -76.62 19.85 1.82
N ALA A 548 -76.20 20.31 0.65
CA ALA A 548 -75.11 19.71 -0.11
C ALA A 548 -73.79 19.76 0.67
N PHE A 549 -73.47 20.91 1.29
CA PHE A 549 -72.32 21.02 2.20
C PHE A 549 -72.41 20.04 3.38
N LYS A 550 -73.56 19.99 4.07
CA LYS A 550 -73.75 19.09 5.23
C LYS A 550 -73.60 17.62 4.84
N GLU A 551 -74.10 17.23 3.68
CA GLU A 551 -73.95 15.88 3.14
C GLU A 551 -72.48 15.55 2.88
N MET A 552 -71.75 16.40 2.14
CA MET A 552 -70.34 16.21 1.87
C MET A 552 -69.54 16.18 3.18
N ASN A 553 -69.78 17.13 4.09
CA ASN A 553 -69.09 17.19 5.38
C ASN A 553 -69.34 15.92 6.22
N ARG A 554 -70.56 15.38 6.22
CA ARG A 554 -70.87 14.12 6.93
C ARG A 554 -70.11 12.92 6.38
N VAL A 555 -69.94 12.86 5.05
CA VAL A 555 -69.09 11.83 4.42
C VAL A 555 -67.64 12.01 4.86
N PHE A 556 -67.11 13.23 4.85
CA PHE A 556 -65.74 13.48 5.28
C PHE A 556 -65.50 13.27 6.79
N LEU A 557 -66.49 13.57 7.65
CA LEU A 557 -66.44 13.28 9.09
C LEU A 557 -66.32 11.78 9.38
N SER A 558 -66.83 10.92 8.49
CA SER A 558 -66.71 9.46 8.61
C SER A 558 -65.28 8.95 8.47
N PHE A 559 -64.36 9.79 7.96
CA PHE A 559 -62.93 9.49 7.93
C PHE A 559 -62.22 9.87 9.24
N GLU A 560 -62.92 10.34 10.27
CA GLU A 560 -62.38 10.60 11.61
C GLU A 560 -61.12 11.50 11.60
N GLY A 561 -61.10 12.51 10.72
CA GLY A 561 -59.97 13.44 10.58
C GLY A 561 -58.76 12.89 9.81
N SER A 562 -58.79 11.64 9.35
CA SER A 562 -57.73 11.07 8.50
C SER A 562 -57.72 11.64 7.07
N MET A 563 -58.81 12.28 6.65
CA MET A 563 -58.95 12.96 5.38
C MET A 563 -59.76 14.24 5.59
N LEU A 564 -59.18 15.37 5.19
CA LEU A 564 -59.79 16.69 5.22
C LEU A 564 -59.79 17.24 3.80
N THR A 565 -60.68 18.17 3.48
CA THR A 565 -60.76 18.72 2.12
C THR A 565 -61.18 20.17 2.17
N THR A 566 -60.39 21.03 1.54
CA THR A 566 -60.81 22.41 1.26
C THR A 566 -61.66 22.40 0.00
N MET A 567 -62.67 23.26 -0.05
CA MET A 567 -63.60 23.28 -1.16
C MET A 567 -64.26 24.63 -1.29
N LEU A 568 -64.48 25.06 -2.52
CA LEU A 568 -65.45 26.08 -2.86
C LEU A 568 -66.61 25.44 -3.62
N LEU A 569 -67.82 25.55 -3.06
CA LEU A 569 -69.06 25.06 -3.67
C LEU A 569 -69.96 26.26 -4.01
N GLY A 570 -70.37 26.38 -5.27
CA GLY A 570 -71.16 27.52 -5.73
C GLY A 570 -72.33 27.15 -6.65
N LEU A 571 -73.26 28.08 -6.74
CA LEU A 571 -74.42 28.11 -7.63
C LEU A 571 -74.50 29.48 -8.31
N ILE A 572 -74.67 29.50 -9.63
CA ILE A 572 -75.00 30.72 -10.39
C ILE A 572 -76.36 30.54 -11.06
N GLU A 573 -77.26 31.52 -10.87
CA GLU A 573 -78.54 31.59 -11.56
C GLU A 573 -78.32 32.16 -12.98
N GLN A 574 -78.78 31.46 -14.01
CA GLN A 574 -78.49 31.84 -15.40
C GLN A 574 -79.12 33.19 -15.79
N GLU A 575 -80.38 33.45 -15.44
CA GLU A 575 -81.06 34.68 -15.87
C GLU A 575 -80.54 35.92 -15.14
N SER A 576 -80.33 35.84 -13.84
CA SER A 576 -80.00 37.00 -13.01
C SER A 576 -78.50 37.24 -12.87
N GLY A 577 -77.65 36.24 -13.12
CA GLY A 577 -76.22 36.31 -12.81
C GLY A 577 -75.92 36.31 -11.30
N LYS A 578 -76.90 35.99 -10.45
CA LYS A 578 -76.71 35.95 -9.00
C LYS A 578 -75.96 34.67 -8.59
N VAL A 579 -74.86 34.84 -7.87
CA VAL A 579 -74.00 33.75 -7.39
C VAL A 579 -74.16 33.58 -5.89
N HIS A 580 -74.35 32.34 -5.44
CA HIS A 580 -74.29 31.93 -4.04
C HIS A 580 -73.18 30.89 -3.88
N PHE A 581 -72.31 31.04 -2.90
CA PHE A 581 -71.24 30.06 -2.69
C PHE A 581 -70.85 29.91 -1.22
N ILE A 582 -70.28 28.75 -0.91
CA ILE A 582 -69.69 28.41 0.38
C ILE A 582 -68.20 28.19 0.12
N ASN A 583 -67.35 28.92 0.84
CA ASN A 583 -65.90 28.69 0.82
C ASN A 583 -65.49 27.96 2.10
N CYS A 584 -65.01 26.73 1.97
CA CYS A 584 -64.55 25.86 3.04
C CYS A 584 -63.02 25.89 3.15
N GLU A 585 -62.46 27.00 3.64
CA GLU A 585 -61.01 27.24 3.76
C GLU A 585 -60.23 26.99 2.44
N HIS A 586 -60.87 27.22 1.30
CA HIS A 586 -60.24 27.19 -0.02
C HIS A 586 -59.71 28.60 -0.37
N PRO A 587 -58.74 28.75 -1.30
CA PRO A 587 -58.20 30.06 -1.65
C PRO A 587 -59.24 31.09 -2.07
N TYR A 588 -58.85 32.36 -1.97
CA TYR A 588 -59.78 33.46 -2.23
C TYR A 588 -60.25 33.51 -3.68
N VAL A 589 -61.55 33.82 -3.87
CA VAL A 589 -62.17 33.97 -5.20
C VAL A 589 -61.74 35.29 -5.79
N ALA A 590 -61.14 35.25 -6.98
CA ALA A 590 -60.81 36.44 -7.76
C ALA A 590 -62.00 36.80 -8.67
N HIS A 591 -62.55 38.01 -8.49
CA HIS A 591 -63.58 38.57 -9.37
C HIS A 591 -62.92 39.50 -10.38
N LEU A 592 -63.10 39.19 -11.65
CA LEU A 592 -62.65 39.96 -12.79
C LEU A 592 -63.83 40.76 -13.34
N SER A 593 -63.75 42.08 -13.28
CA SER A 593 -64.74 42.99 -13.87
C SER A 593 -64.05 44.13 -14.60
N LYS A 594 -64.48 44.43 -15.83
CA LYS A 594 -63.91 45.49 -16.68
C LYS A 594 -62.38 45.44 -16.85
N GLY A 595 -61.78 44.25 -16.76
CA GLY A 595 -60.34 44.04 -16.92
C GLY A 595 -59.50 44.19 -15.63
N GLU A 596 -60.12 44.51 -14.50
CA GLU A 596 -59.46 44.53 -13.19
C GLU A 596 -59.88 43.32 -12.35
N SER A 597 -58.93 42.72 -11.61
CA SER A 597 -59.14 41.53 -10.79
C SER A 597 -58.95 41.85 -9.30
N VAL A 598 -59.94 41.54 -8.47
CA VAL A 598 -59.91 41.77 -7.00
C VAL A 598 -60.46 40.56 -6.26
N PHE A 599 -59.95 40.25 -5.07
CA PHE A 599 -60.52 39.21 -4.23
C PHE A 599 -61.87 39.64 -3.63
N LEU A 600 -62.87 38.76 -3.71
CA LEU A 600 -64.18 39.02 -3.12
C LEU A 600 -64.12 38.97 -1.58
N PRO A 601 -64.77 39.92 -0.88
CA PRO A 601 -65.06 39.77 0.54
C PRO A 601 -65.92 38.52 0.76
N GLN A 602 -65.43 37.57 1.55
CA GLN A 602 -66.10 36.31 1.81
C GLN A 602 -65.86 35.84 3.24
N GLU A 603 -66.87 35.23 3.84
CA GLU A 603 -66.78 34.50 5.09
C GLU A 603 -66.36 33.05 4.83
N MET A 604 -65.42 32.56 5.63
CA MET A 604 -64.90 31.20 5.54
C MET A 604 -65.70 30.25 6.43
N THR A 605 -66.03 29.09 5.88
CA THR A 605 -66.54 27.92 6.62
C THR A 605 -65.38 26.98 6.90
N THR A 606 -65.42 26.24 8.00
CA THR A 606 -64.41 25.23 8.32
C THR A 606 -64.34 24.14 7.23
N LYS A 607 -63.14 23.64 6.93
CA LYS A 607 -62.93 22.58 5.93
C LYS A 607 -63.72 21.30 6.22
N LEU A 608 -64.00 20.53 5.17
CA LEU A 608 -64.77 19.28 5.26
C LEU A 608 -64.02 18.25 6.12
N GLY A 609 -64.77 17.55 6.98
CA GLY A 609 -64.24 16.54 7.91
C GLY A 609 -63.78 17.10 9.25
N LEU A 610 -63.78 18.43 9.43
CA LEU A 610 -63.53 19.10 10.71
C LEU A 610 -64.70 19.99 11.15
N ALA A 611 -65.51 20.49 10.21
CA ALA A 611 -66.68 21.28 10.53
C ALA A 611 -67.69 20.47 11.38
N ASP A 612 -68.16 21.05 12.49
CA ASP A 612 -69.16 20.40 13.32
C ASP A 612 -70.44 20.14 12.51
N SER A 613 -71.01 18.96 12.68
CA SER A 613 -72.29 18.55 12.09
C SER A 613 -73.44 19.51 12.41
N SER A 614 -73.35 20.25 13.52
CA SER A 614 -74.34 21.24 13.95
C SER A 614 -74.09 22.65 13.41
N ALA A 615 -72.90 22.93 12.86
CA ALA A 615 -72.53 24.25 12.38
C ALA A 615 -73.22 24.57 11.04
N GLU A 616 -73.69 25.80 10.93
CA GLU A 616 -74.27 26.31 9.69
C GLU A 616 -73.19 26.98 8.82
N PRO A 617 -73.04 26.59 7.53
CA PRO A 617 -72.04 27.17 6.67
C PRO A 617 -72.37 28.64 6.34
N ALA A 618 -71.33 29.45 6.18
CA ALA A 618 -71.46 30.83 5.73
C ALA A 618 -71.75 30.84 4.22
N ILE A 619 -72.87 31.47 3.83
CA ILE A 619 -73.28 31.56 2.42
C ILE A 619 -72.95 32.98 1.93
N ASN A 620 -71.95 33.05 1.08
CA ASN A 620 -71.52 34.29 0.43
C ASN A 620 -72.38 34.54 -0.82
N GLN A 621 -72.61 35.80 -1.15
CA GLN A 621 -73.38 36.21 -2.32
C GLN A 621 -72.62 37.24 -3.14
N CYS A 622 -72.67 37.10 -4.47
CA CYS A 622 -72.10 38.06 -5.40
C CYS A 622 -73.04 38.22 -6.60
N GLN A 623 -73.14 39.44 -7.12
CA GLN A 623 -73.91 39.74 -8.33
C GLN A 623 -72.94 39.89 -9.50
N MET A 624 -73.06 39.04 -10.52
CA MET A 624 -72.26 39.15 -11.74
C MET A 624 -72.86 40.19 -12.67
N LEU A 625 -72.03 41.03 -13.27
CA LEU A 625 -72.40 41.89 -14.38
C LEU A 625 -72.05 41.22 -15.73
N PRO A 626 -72.72 41.61 -16.82
CA PRO A 626 -72.37 41.11 -18.15
C PRO A 626 -70.89 41.34 -18.48
N GLY A 627 -70.17 40.26 -18.79
CA GLY A 627 -68.74 40.25 -19.07
C GLY A 627 -67.83 39.96 -17.86
N ASP A 628 -68.39 39.79 -16.67
CA ASP A 628 -67.61 39.43 -15.48
C ASP A 628 -67.18 37.96 -15.47
N ALA A 629 -66.11 37.67 -14.73
CA ALA A 629 -65.64 36.30 -14.47
C ALA A 629 -65.28 36.08 -12.99
N LEU A 630 -65.61 34.91 -12.44
CA LEU A 630 -65.15 34.45 -11.12
C LEU A 630 -64.11 33.37 -11.30
N CYS A 631 -62.87 33.66 -10.95
CA CYS A 631 -61.73 32.77 -11.07
C CYS A 631 -61.40 32.15 -9.70
N ILE A 632 -61.37 30.83 -9.65
CA ILE A 632 -61.18 30.00 -8.46
C ILE A 632 -60.02 29.05 -8.76
N GLY A 633 -59.15 28.80 -7.78
CA GLY A 633 -58.12 27.77 -7.92
C GLY A 633 -57.62 27.28 -6.57
N SER A 634 -57.04 26.07 -6.58
CA SER A 634 -56.42 25.45 -5.41
C SER A 634 -55.14 26.15 -4.97
N ASP A 635 -54.63 25.77 -3.80
CA ASP A 635 -53.39 26.29 -3.21
C ASP A 635 -52.19 26.16 -4.17
N GLY A 636 -52.23 25.18 -5.09
CA GLY A 636 -51.23 25.01 -6.15
C GLY A 636 -50.99 26.25 -7.01
N LYS A 637 -51.96 27.17 -7.10
CA LYS A 637 -51.81 28.41 -7.88
C LYS A 637 -50.83 29.40 -7.23
N ASP A 638 -50.69 29.32 -5.91
CA ASP A 638 -49.81 30.17 -5.10
C ASP A 638 -48.51 29.42 -4.72
N ASP A 639 -48.53 28.09 -4.72
CA ASP A 639 -47.42 27.19 -4.33
C ASP A 639 -46.32 27.02 -5.40
N LEU A 640 -45.73 28.16 -5.77
CA LEU A 640 -44.71 28.28 -6.82
C LEU A 640 -43.30 28.37 -6.24
N LEU A 641 -42.36 27.60 -6.81
CA LEU A 641 -40.93 27.82 -6.66
C LEU A 641 -40.45 28.77 -7.76
N LEU A 642 -40.07 29.96 -7.33
CA LEU A 642 -39.53 31.03 -8.16
C LEU A 642 -38.00 31.07 -8.04
N LYS A 643 -37.34 31.59 -9.07
CA LYS A 643 -35.89 31.80 -9.07
C LYS A 643 -35.59 33.28 -9.04
N ASP A 644 -34.78 33.69 -8.07
CA ASP A 644 -34.27 35.06 -8.00
C ASP A 644 -33.22 35.32 -9.11
N VAL A 645 -32.86 36.59 -9.33
CA VAL A 645 -31.85 37.05 -10.30
C VAL A 645 -30.48 36.38 -10.05
N SER A 646 -30.22 35.96 -8.82
CA SER A 646 -29.03 35.21 -8.39
C SER A 646 -29.09 33.70 -8.70
N GLY A 647 -30.21 33.19 -9.23
CA GLY A 647 -30.47 31.77 -9.47
C GLY A 647 -30.89 30.97 -8.23
N LYS A 648 -31.09 31.62 -7.08
CA LYS A 648 -31.55 30.97 -5.84
C LYS A 648 -33.07 30.76 -5.87
N GLU A 649 -33.50 29.56 -5.54
CA GLU A 649 -34.93 29.19 -5.46
C GLU A 649 -35.56 29.67 -4.15
N PHE A 650 -36.75 30.26 -4.24
CA PHE A 650 -37.59 30.64 -3.10
C PHE A 650 -39.07 30.34 -3.39
N ARG A 651 -39.86 30.09 -2.35
CA ARG A 651 -41.31 29.84 -2.48
C ARG A 651 -42.04 31.17 -2.53
N ASN A 652 -43.00 31.29 -3.45
CA ASN A 652 -43.87 32.46 -3.51
C ASN A 652 -44.63 32.65 -2.19
N SER A 653 -44.71 33.90 -1.73
CA SER A 653 -45.49 34.31 -0.56
C SER A 653 -46.50 35.41 -0.89
N ASP A 654 -46.59 35.81 -2.15
CA ASP A 654 -47.50 36.85 -2.62
C ASP A 654 -48.73 36.21 -3.29
N GLU A 655 -49.82 36.14 -2.53
CA GLU A 655 -51.12 35.64 -2.99
C GLU A 655 -51.76 36.57 -4.04
N THR A 656 -51.33 37.83 -4.14
CA THR A 656 -51.86 38.79 -5.12
C THR A 656 -51.32 38.55 -6.54
N MET A 657 -50.25 37.75 -6.67
CA MET A 657 -49.72 37.33 -7.96
C MET A 657 -50.78 36.59 -8.80
N PHE A 658 -51.69 35.84 -8.16
CA PHE A 658 -52.80 35.20 -8.86
C PHE A 658 -53.75 36.21 -9.54
N LEU A 659 -54.02 37.36 -8.89
CA LEU A 659 -54.87 38.41 -9.47
C LEU A 659 -54.25 39.00 -10.75
N GLN A 660 -52.92 39.12 -10.79
CA GLN A 660 -52.19 39.58 -11.98
C GLN A 660 -52.37 38.58 -13.13
N PHE A 661 -52.17 37.29 -12.87
CA PHE A 661 -52.40 36.26 -13.89
C PHE A 661 -53.84 36.23 -14.39
N VAL A 662 -54.82 36.43 -13.50
CA VAL A 662 -56.24 36.51 -13.88
C VAL A 662 -56.51 37.70 -14.80
N ALA A 663 -56.01 38.89 -14.45
CA ALA A 663 -56.22 40.11 -15.22
C ALA A 663 -55.53 40.05 -16.61
N GLU A 664 -54.27 39.62 -16.65
CA GLU A 664 -53.49 39.52 -17.90
C GLU A 664 -54.09 38.53 -18.91
N ASN A 665 -54.69 37.46 -18.39
CA ASN A 665 -55.23 36.38 -19.21
C ASN A 665 -56.76 36.44 -19.39
N GLN A 666 -57.41 37.52 -18.93
CA GLN A 666 -58.87 37.71 -19.01
C GLN A 666 -59.67 36.55 -18.39
N GLY A 667 -59.15 35.96 -17.31
CA GLY A 667 -59.81 34.84 -16.62
C GLY A 667 -59.73 33.47 -17.32
N ASP A 668 -59.09 33.33 -18.48
CA ASP A 668 -59.00 32.04 -19.20
C ASP A 668 -58.13 31.02 -18.41
N PRO A 669 -58.69 29.92 -17.87
CA PRO A 669 -57.94 28.97 -17.04
C PRO A 669 -56.73 28.35 -17.74
N SER A 670 -56.84 28.01 -19.02
CA SER A 670 -55.75 27.38 -19.76
C SER A 670 -54.60 28.37 -20.03
N ARG A 671 -54.90 29.66 -20.17
CA ARG A 671 -53.88 30.72 -20.30
C ARG A 671 -53.26 31.10 -18.95
N ILE A 672 -54.08 31.15 -17.90
CA ILE A 672 -53.60 31.34 -16.52
C ILE A 672 -52.63 30.21 -16.16
N LEU A 673 -52.98 28.95 -16.42
CA LEU A 673 -52.09 27.81 -16.18
C LEU A 673 -50.75 27.98 -16.92
N LYS A 674 -50.77 28.38 -18.20
CA LYS A 674 -49.53 28.61 -18.96
C LYS A 674 -48.68 29.72 -18.35
N SER A 675 -49.30 30.80 -17.88
CA SER A 675 -48.61 31.92 -17.25
C SER A 675 -47.99 31.53 -15.91
N ILE A 676 -48.73 30.78 -15.08
CA ILE A 676 -48.24 30.21 -13.82
C ILE A 676 -47.01 29.32 -14.07
N LEU A 677 -47.08 28.42 -15.06
CA LEU A 677 -45.97 27.52 -15.42
C LEU A 677 -44.77 28.23 -16.04
N ALA A 678 -44.99 29.39 -16.67
CA ALA A 678 -43.91 30.22 -17.19
C ALA A 678 -43.22 31.02 -16.07
N ALA A 679 -43.95 31.39 -15.02
CA ALA A 679 -43.43 32.13 -13.88
C ALA A 679 -42.58 31.26 -12.94
N GLY A 680 -42.96 30.00 -12.70
CA GLY A 680 -42.24 29.12 -11.77
C GLY A 680 -42.64 27.65 -11.82
N GLU A 681 -42.00 26.84 -10.98
CA GLU A 681 -42.33 25.42 -10.82
C GLU A 681 -43.44 25.25 -9.77
N VAL A 682 -44.57 24.65 -10.18
CA VAL A 682 -45.70 24.34 -9.30
C VAL A 682 -45.36 23.15 -8.40
N THR A 683 -45.47 23.33 -7.08
CA THR A 683 -45.05 22.32 -6.09
C THR A 683 -46.18 21.48 -5.50
N ASP A 684 -47.43 21.74 -5.84
CA ASP A 684 -48.57 20.89 -5.48
C ASP A 684 -49.46 20.56 -6.69
N ASP A 685 -50.56 19.87 -6.44
CA ASP A 685 -51.64 19.75 -7.43
C ASP A 685 -52.23 21.15 -7.72
N LEU A 686 -52.66 21.41 -8.95
CA LEU A 686 -53.17 22.72 -9.38
C LEU A 686 -54.49 22.57 -10.12
N SER A 687 -55.50 23.29 -9.65
CA SER A 687 -56.83 23.35 -10.23
C SER A 687 -57.20 24.80 -10.51
N LEU A 688 -57.88 25.03 -11.64
CA LEU A 688 -58.39 26.34 -12.02
C LEU A 688 -59.81 26.16 -12.55
N LEU A 689 -60.75 26.94 -12.04
CA LEU A 689 -62.14 26.97 -12.45
C LEU A 689 -62.56 28.44 -12.62
N THR A 690 -63.06 28.80 -13.78
CA THR A 690 -63.56 30.17 -14.03
C THR A 690 -65.00 30.15 -14.52
N VAL A 691 -65.86 30.90 -13.85
CA VAL A 691 -67.28 31.09 -14.21
C VAL A 691 -67.43 32.45 -14.89
N PHE A 692 -67.74 32.44 -16.18
CA PHE A 692 -68.04 33.62 -16.98
C PHE A 692 -69.55 33.86 -17.07
N TYR A 693 -69.95 35.12 -17.01
CA TYR A 693 -71.34 35.53 -17.21
C TYR A 693 -71.47 36.48 -18.41
N GLN A 694 -72.14 36.03 -19.47
CA GLN A 694 -72.38 36.75 -20.70
C GLN A 694 -73.84 36.56 -21.14
N PRO A 695 -74.79 37.36 -20.63
CA PRO A 695 -76.15 37.39 -21.14
C PRO A 695 -76.17 37.87 -22.59
N GLU A 696 -76.95 37.18 -23.43
CA GLU A 696 -77.17 37.51 -24.85
C GLU A 696 -77.76 38.91 -25.08
#